data_AF-B8LAD0-F1
#
_entry.id   AF-B8LAD0-F1
#
_cell.length_a   1.000
_cell.length_b   1.000
_cell.length_c   1.000
_cell.angle_alpha   90.00
_cell.angle_beta   90.00
_cell.angle_gamma   90.00
#
_symmetry.space_group_name_H-M   'P 1'
#
loop_
_entity.id
_entity.type
_entity.pdbx_description
1 polymer ?
#
loop_
_entity_poly.entity_id
_entity_poly.type
_entity_poly.pdbx_seq_one_letter_code
_entity_poly.pdbx_strand_id
1 'polypeptide(L)'
;MRSWAVRGLVLLLAVLVLPAALAQGVPGLLPLSSLQREYLAAHPSIVVGQYDSGWPPFESLHDGQQVGLGPDYLSLLARQLGVKVEARRYPDWTSVLDAACRGEVDVVMNVGLSADRTRCMVYTAAYGEAPLALVGRPGDLRASDNPDLDGLRVVIEQDFLTGPQVRARFPRARQLVAHSSLAALEMVRDDKADVYIGNAYVATELIALQRLHGVVLLRPSDLPPERLHFGIPTSKQPLAEALDLALAATSQAQRDALARRWLPPPQWSASAQMALSQAEKRVLEQPLKIGFAPNAAPLSFTGEDGAPSGLASEYLHRLVQAGAHLQPESSHDWYEVREKARRGELQAVMGIPADSRYLGPDWVFSQPFISVPNVIVSRADSPALLGLSDLQGKRVLLSDPERVRGYVLQQAPQARIMAARSAEQAMQRVLDGQADVYVGNLALVNQLLRGRFQGRLQVAAPAGFNDQLVMAVERRHAALATTFDRLLLQMTPGEHEALRGNWLSAEHRNGVDWKQVMRWGLPLLLVLLTAVLVHGIGYWRLRREVAGRRHLEQRLAEVTDNLPAVVYQARRDADGALSFPFIAGDLQALFGISRQQAEQDAKALLERVEEDDRARILQAVEQAARQFAPLILEFRLRAEGTGGRWVRSQAHPYSAEAGAVTWSGYWVDVSEARAQADALVAAKAEAEQAAEAKSRFLATMSHEIRTPMSGVLGMLEVLAHSPLDAEQQRILGVIEDSAQMLRQILDDILDYSRLEAGALRLEPVPQPLRPLLESVCRLLSAQASARGLALHVQIDPQLAPAHEVDGVRLRQIVFNLLSNAIKFTSQGEVRLQLEVLGPTREDGAQPLCLSVTDTGMGIAPDQLQHLFAPFTQAGAYIQRDHGGTGLGLSISQRLAQMMEGELTLHSTLGEGTRAEVRLSLVEAGSGDVEALVAEQDQTALLPAALRGARVLVIEDHPTNQAMMAWRLQQLGVPHVMVGDGQQGLDRLAVESFDLVITDCRMPVLDGFGFTRLLREREGRTGQPRLTVLALTASVLDDDARRCREAGMDEVLAKPLSLATLRAALLRWLPQAQGQTFAEPVVEAVADDGMALPDLAALQQRFGSRAVAEQLRDSLLQASADDLAAVQRALQAGDRAAAALHLHRQAGGLGAVGAGALAGQANALVERLQDATETDPGPLFAAVTAFVARLQQQLQRLAH
;
A
#
# COMPACT_ATOMS: atom_id res chain seq x y z
N MET A 1 -6.32 45.95 24.43
CA MET A 1 -4.92 46.05 24.90
C MET A 1 -4.18 44.70 24.74
N ARG A 2 -3.69 44.35 23.54
CA ARG A 2 -2.97 43.07 23.27
C ARG A 2 -1.91 43.18 22.15
N SER A 3 -0.99 44.16 22.22
CA SER A 3 -0.05 44.44 21.10
C SER A 3 1.45 44.27 21.40
N TRP A 4 1.90 44.13 22.65
CA TRP A 4 3.35 44.01 22.92
C TRP A 4 3.90 42.58 22.84
N ALA A 5 3.20 41.58 23.37
CA ALA A 5 3.71 40.20 23.45
C ALA A 5 4.05 39.57 22.08
N VAL A 6 3.27 39.88 21.05
CA VAL A 6 3.42 39.24 19.74
C VAL A 6 4.52 39.89 18.88
N ARG A 7 4.97 41.13 19.16
CA ARG A 7 6.11 41.75 18.44
C ARG A 7 7.43 40.99 18.65
N GLY A 8 7.63 40.44 19.84
CA GLY A 8 8.85 39.70 20.22
C GLY A 8 8.98 38.31 19.58
N LEU A 9 7.86 37.59 19.42
CA LEU A 9 7.82 36.24 18.81
C LEU A 9 8.38 36.22 17.37
N VAL A 10 8.42 37.40 16.73
CA VAL A 10 8.49 37.51 15.28
C VAL A 10 9.78 38.16 14.75
N LEU A 11 10.71 38.51 15.64
CA LEU A 11 12.10 38.78 15.22
C LEU A 11 12.87 37.46 14.94
N LEU A 12 12.26 36.29 15.16
CA LEU A 12 12.97 35.05 15.51
C LEU A 12 12.82 33.87 14.54
N LEU A 13 11.73 33.74 13.76
CA LEU A 13 11.71 32.80 12.61
C LEU A 13 12.41 33.39 11.37
N ALA A 14 13.07 34.54 11.50
CA ALA A 14 13.70 35.27 10.39
C ALA A 14 14.99 34.68 9.85
N VAL A 15 15.74 33.98 10.70
CA VAL A 15 17.17 33.71 10.48
C VAL A 15 17.39 32.26 10.00
N LEU A 16 16.35 31.59 9.48
CA LEU A 16 16.28 30.11 9.46
C LEU A 16 15.92 29.47 8.11
N VAL A 17 15.48 30.22 7.10
CA VAL A 17 14.88 29.65 5.86
C VAL A 17 15.77 29.82 4.61
N LEU A 18 17.02 30.24 4.80
CA LEU A 18 18.11 30.07 3.83
C LEU A 18 19.20 29.23 4.53
N PRO A 19 19.58 28.03 4.04
CA PRO A 19 19.36 27.46 2.71
C PRO A 19 18.68 26.05 2.68
N ALA A 20 17.85 25.79 1.66
CA ALA A 20 17.39 24.44 1.31
C ALA A 20 17.31 24.15 -0.20
N ALA A 21 17.26 25.18 -1.06
CA ALA A 21 16.97 25.06 -2.50
C ALA A 21 18.17 24.66 -3.41
N LEU A 22 19.04 23.75 -2.93
CA LEU A 22 20.19 23.23 -3.71
C LEU A 22 20.24 21.70 -3.82
N ALA A 23 19.19 21.00 -3.41
CA ALA A 23 19.07 19.56 -3.55
C ALA A 23 17.79 19.18 -4.31
N GLN A 24 17.96 18.36 -5.36
CA GLN A 24 16.90 17.82 -6.24
C GLN A 24 16.23 18.88 -7.15
N GLY A 25 16.01 18.63 -8.45
CA GLY A 25 16.44 17.49 -9.27
C GLY A 25 15.55 17.34 -10.50
N VAL A 26 15.96 17.90 -11.65
CA VAL A 26 15.10 17.94 -12.86
C VAL A 26 14.80 16.51 -13.37
N PRO A 27 13.52 16.10 -13.49
CA PRO A 27 13.18 14.80 -14.04
C PRO A 27 13.50 14.74 -15.54
N GLY A 28 14.21 13.69 -15.95
CA GLY A 28 14.55 13.43 -17.37
C GLY A 28 16.06 13.40 -17.68
N LEU A 29 16.93 13.76 -16.75
CA LEU A 29 18.39 13.63 -16.91
C LEU A 29 18.93 12.49 -16.05
N LEU A 30 19.52 11.47 -16.68
CA LEU A 30 20.38 10.50 -16.00
C LEU A 30 21.55 11.24 -15.31
N PRO A 31 22.01 10.79 -14.12
CA PRO A 31 23.04 11.46 -13.32
C PRO A 31 24.47 11.25 -13.88
N LEU A 32 24.64 11.53 -15.16
CA LEU A 32 25.88 11.33 -15.92
C LEU A 32 26.97 12.29 -15.46
N SER A 33 28.20 11.79 -15.34
CA SER A 33 29.39 12.60 -15.08
C SER A 33 29.64 13.61 -16.22
N SER A 34 30.50 14.61 -16.01
CA SER A 34 30.93 15.53 -17.08
C SER A 34 31.55 14.77 -18.24
N LEU A 35 32.48 13.86 -17.93
CA LEU A 35 33.19 13.01 -18.90
C LEU A 35 32.24 12.09 -19.70
N GLN A 36 31.20 11.54 -19.06
CA GLN A 36 30.18 10.75 -19.75
C GLN A 36 29.31 11.63 -20.68
N ARG A 37 28.92 12.84 -20.25
CA ARG A 37 28.17 13.79 -21.09
C ARG A 37 28.99 14.30 -22.28
N GLU A 38 30.27 14.63 -22.06
CA GLU A 38 31.21 15.02 -23.12
C GLU A 38 31.42 13.88 -24.12
N TYR A 39 31.57 12.63 -23.64
CA TYR A 39 31.69 11.45 -24.51
C TYR A 39 30.44 11.25 -25.37
N LEU A 40 29.24 11.27 -24.78
CA LEU A 40 27.98 11.05 -25.52
C LEU A 40 27.66 12.21 -26.48
N ALA A 41 28.00 13.45 -26.13
CA ALA A 41 27.87 14.60 -27.03
C ALA A 41 28.82 14.51 -28.24
N ALA A 42 30.00 13.91 -28.08
CA ALA A 42 30.94 13.63 -29.17
C ALA A 42 30.55 12.40 -30.02
N HIS A 43 29.77 11.45 -29.46
CA HIS A 43 29.38 10.19 -30.10
C HIS A 43 27.83 10.04 -30.13
N PRO A 44 27.12 10.80 -30.98
CA PRO A 44 25.66 10.80 -31.04
C PRO A 44 25.03 9.52 -31.64
N SER A 45 25.85 8.60 -32.17
CA SER A 45 25.43 7.27 -32.59
C SER A 45 26.39 6.17 -32.10
N ILE A 46 25.82 4.99 -31.87
CA ILE A 46 26.46 3.78 -31.38
C ILE A 46 26.37 2.71 -32.48
N VAL A 47 27.51 2.20 -32.92
CA VAL A 47 27.56 1.07 -33.87
C VAL A 47 27.37 -0.25 -33.12
N VAL A 48 26.29 -0.96 -33.41
CA VAL A 48 26.04 -2.32 -32.92
C VAL A 48 26.46 -3.35 -33.97
N GLY A 49 27.14 -4.42 -33.54
CA GLY A 49 27.46 -5.54 -34.41
C GLY A 49 26.28 -6.48 -34.62
N GLN A 50 26.03 -6.87 -35.87
CA GLN A 50 25.00 -7.83 -36.29
C GLN A 50 25.64 -8.93 -37.14
N TYR A 51 25.09 -10.15 -37.12
CA TYR A 51 25.55 -11.29 -37.93
C TYR A 51 24.39 -12.10 -38.49
N ASP A 52 24.58 -12.66 -39.69
CA ASP A 52 23.46 -13.14 -40.53
C ASP A 52 22.72 -14.39 -40.00
N SER A 53 23.36 -15.21 -39.15
CA SER A 53 22.68 -16.37 -38.53
C SER A 53 21.76 -16.00 -37.37
N GLY A 54 22.02 -14.88 -36.69
CA GLY A 54 21.37 -14.50 -35.43
C GLY A 54 21.50 -15.54 -34.31
N TRP A 55 20.70 -15.32 -33.25
CA TRP A 55 20.55 -16.17 -32.07
C TRP A 55 19.15 -15.90 -31.44
N PRO A 56 18.05 -16.28 -32.12
CA PRO A 56 16.69 -15.98 -31.67
C PRO A 56 16.36 -16.76 -30.38
N PRO A 57 15.59 -16.20 -29.42
CA PRO A 57 14.87 -14.93 -29.46
C PRO A 57 15.69 -13.71 -28.97
N PHE A 58 16.98 -13.86 -28.71
CA PHE A 58 17.83 -12.78 -28.17
C PHE A 58 18.24 -11.76 -29.24
N GLU A 59 18.48 -12.22 -30.46
CA GLU A 59 18.71 -11.41 -31.65
C GLU A 59 18.35 -12.17 -32.92
N SER A 60 17.64 -11.56 -33.86
CA SER A 60 17.43 -12.08 -35.21
C SER A 60 17.18 -10.96 -36.23
N LEU A 61 17.17 -11.33 -37.51
CA LEU A 61 16.83 -10.46 -38.62
C LEU A 61 15.39 -10.74 -39.08
N HIS A 62 14.56 -9.70 -39.13
CA HIS A 62 13.21 -9.73 -39.71
C HIS A 62 13.04 -8.53 -40.64
N ASP A 63 12.71 -8.78 -41.91
CA ASP A 63 12.65 -7.78 -42.99
C ASP A 63 13.84 -6.80 -43.05
N GLY A 64 15.03 -7.30 -42.69
CA GLY A 64 16.28 -6.54 -42.67
C GLY A 64 16.51 -5.70 -41.40
N GLN A 65 15.52 -5.57 -40.52
CA GLN A 65 15.67 -4.97 -39.20
C GLN A 65 16.08 -6.00 -38.14
N GLN A 66 16.75 -5.53 -37.09
CA GLN A 66 17.21 -6.34 -35.97
C GLN A 66 16.10 -6.40 -34.90
N VAL A 67 15.70 -7.61 -34.50
CA VAL A 67 14.64 -7.84 -33.49
C VAL A 67 15.11 -8.83 -32.44
N GLY A 68 14.45 -8.88 -31.29
CA GLY A 68 14.81 -9.75 -30.17
C GLY A 68 15.08 -8.97 -28.88
N LEU A 69 15.40 -9.71 -27.81
CA LEU A 69 15.60 -9.16 -26.46
C LEU A 69 16.72 -8.11 -26.39
N GLY A 70 17.90 -8.40 -26.95
CA GLY A 70 19.04 -7.49 -26.95
C GLY A 70 18.77 -6.17 -27.69
N PRO A 71 18.29 -6.22 -28.96
CA PRO A 71 17.90 -5.04 -29.73
C PRO A 71 16.84 -4.17 -29.05
N ASP A 72 15.81 -4.77 -28.46
CA ASP A 72 14.77 -4.05 -27.71
C ASP A 72 15.36 -3.32 -26.49
N TYR A 73 16.21 -4.00 -25.70
CA TYR A 73 16.90 -3.40 -24.55
C TYR A 73 17.82 -2.26 -24.99
N LEU A 74 18.69 -2.47 -25.97
CA LEU A 74 19.61 -1.43 -26.45
C LEU A 74 18.83 -0.22 -26.99
N SER A 75 17.71 -0.45 -27.69
CA SER A 75 16.80 0.59 -28.16
C SER A 75 16.06 1.34 -27.04
N LEU A 76 15.86 0.72 -25.87
CA LEU A 76 15.33 1.39 -24.68
C LEU A 76 16.41 2.28 -24.03
N LEU A 77 17.61 1.75 -23.83
CA LEU A 77 18.74 2.46 -23.21
C LEU A 77 19.22 3.64 -24.06
N ALA A 78 19.35 3.46 -25.37
CA ALA A 78 19.75 4.53 -26.30
C ALA A 78 18.78 5.73 -26.27
N ARG A 79 17.47 5.48 -26.12
CA ARG A 79 16.45 6.52 -25.94
C ARG A 79 16.58 7.28 -24.61
N GLN A 80 16.99 6.61 -23.52
CA GLN A 80 17.28 7.27 -22.24
C GLN A 80 18.57 8.11 -22.29
N LEU A 81 19.56 7.68 -23.09
CA LEU A 81 20.86 8.33 -23.26
C LEU A 81 20.89 9.40 -24.37
N GLY A 82 19.82 9.55 -25.16
CA GLY A 82 19.72 10.55 -26.24
C GLY A 82 20.52 10.22 -27.50
N VAL A 83 20.95 8.97 -27.68
CA VAL A 83 21.84 8.51 -28.76
C VAL A 83 21.11 7.61 -29.76
N LYS A 84 21.64 7.51 -30.98
CA LYS A 84 21.12 6.63 -32.05
C LYS A 84 21.85 5.29 -32.05
N VAL A 85 21.21 4.25 -32.57
CA VAL A 85 21.81 2.93 -32.80
C VAL A 85 21.93 2.68 -34.30
N GLU A 86 23.11 2.26 -34.75
CA GLU A 86 23.41 1.95 -36.15
C GLU A 86 23.93 0.51 -36.25
N ALA A 87 23.26 -0.37 -36.99
CA ALA A 87 23.69 -1.77 -37.13
C ALA A 87 24.71 -1.94 -38.26
N ARG A 88 25.81 -2.65 -37.99
CA ARG A 88 26.78 -3.10 -39.02
C ARG A 88 26.84 -4.62 -39.08
N ARG A 89 26.67 -5.18 -40.27
CA ARG A 89 26.67 -6.64 -40.51
C ARG A 89 28.06 -7.22 -40.68
N TYR A 90 28.22 -8.44 -40.18
CA TYR A 90 29.40 -9.30 -40.25
C TYR A 90 28.95 -10.73 -40.61
N PRO A 91 29.81 -11.56 -41.23
CA PRO A 91 29.41 -12.90 -41.69
C PRO A 91 29.12 -13.87 -40.54
N ASP A 92 29.74 -13.67 -39.38
CA ASP A 92 29.66 -14.57 -38.24
C ASP A 92 29.91 -13.82 -36.90
N TRP A 93 29.62 -14.50 -35.80
CA TRP A 93 29.77 -13.99 -34.43
C TRP A 93 31.21 -13.66 -34.04
N THR A 94 32.19 -14.43 -34.52
CA THR A 94 33.62 -14.20 -34.26
C THR A 94 34.08 -12.90 -34.90
N SER A 95 33.63 -12.62 -36.12
CA SER A 95 33.88 -11.39 -36.86
C SER A 95 33.32 -10.15 -36.15
N VAL A 96 32.17 -10.25 -35.48
CA VAL A 96 31.61 -9.18 -34.62
C VAL A 96 32.54 -8.89 -33.44
N LEU A 97 32.98 -9.94 -32.75
CA LEU A 97 33.84 -9.84 -31.56
C LEU A 97 35.22 -9.26 -31.90
N ASP A 98 35.83 -9.71 -32.99
CA ASP A 98 37.12 -9.19 -33.46
C ASP A 98 36.99 -7.72 -33.90
N ALA A 99 35.88 -7.33 -34.54
CA ALA A 99 35.61 -5.94 -34.88
C ALA A 99 35.41 -5.04 -33.64
N ALA A 100 34.77 -5.55 -32.58
CA ALA A 100 34.68 -4.86 -31.30
C ALA A 100 36.05 -4.68 -30.64
N CYS A 101 36.90 -5.71 -30.61
CA CYS A 101 38.26 -5.57 -30.07
C CYS A 101 39.21 -4.72 -30.96
N ARG A 102 38.87 -4.45 -32.23
CA ARG A 102 39.48 -3.39 -33.06
C ARG A 102 38.86 -2.00 -32.85
N GLY A 103 37.75 -1.89 -32.13
CA GLY A 103 37.01 -0.64 -31.90
C GLY A 103 36.08 -0.21 -33.05
N GLU A 104 35.89 -1.06 -34.07
CA GLU A 104 35.00 -0.80 -35.22
C GLU A 104 33.52 -0.89 -34.86
N VAL A 105 33.21 -1.61 -33.77
CA VAL A 105 31.89 -1.73 -33.13
C VAL A 105 31.96 -1.01 -31.77
N ASP A 106 30.84 -0.42 -31.33
CA ASP A 106 30.70 0.22 -30.02
C ASP A 106 30.05 -0.70 -28.99
N VAL A 107 29.05 -1.49 -29.41
CA VAL A 107 28.34 -2.44 -28.56
C VAL A 107 28.20 -3.81 -29.24
N VAL A 108 28.58 -4.86 -28.51
CA VAL A 108 28.25 -6.26 -28.79
C VAL A 108 27.14 -6.69 -27.83
N MET A 109 26.08 -7.30 -28.34
CA MET A 109 24.94 -7.76 -27.55
C MET A 109 25.06 -9.25 -27.20
N ASN A 110 24.29 -9.69 -26.20
CA ASN A 110 24.09 -11.11 -25.86
C ASN A 110 25.38 -11.87 -25.52
N VAL A 111 26.42 -11.17 -25.03
CA VAL A 111 27.73 -11.76 -24.79
C VAL A 111 27.91 -12.22 -23.34
N GLY A 112 28.42 -13.43 -23.17
CA GLY A 112 28.79 -13.99 -21.87
C GLY A 112 30.18 -13.54 -21.39
N LEU A 113 30.32 -13.36 -20.07
CA LEU A 113 31.54 -12.84 -19.43
C LEU A 113 32.66 -13.90 -19.44
N SER A 114 33.85 -13.56 -19.95
CA SER A 114 34.98 -14.50 -20.09
C SER A 114 36.35 -13.88 -19.81
N ALA A 115 37.24 -14.64 -19.16
CA ALA A 115 38.54 -14.15 -18.67
C ALA A 115 39.56 -13.83 -19.78
N ASP A 116 39.39 -14.36 -20.98
CA ASP A 116 40.27 -14.08 -22.12
C ASP A 116 39.89 -12.79 -22.86
N ARG A 117 38.59 -12.45 -22.91
CA ARG A 117 38.05 -11.31 -23.68
C ARG A 117 37.92 -10.01 -22.88
N THR A 118 38.02 -10.05 -21.55
CA THR A 118 38.17 -8.86 -20.68
C THR A 118 39.44 -8.04 -20.94
N ARG A 119 40.35 -8.53 -21.81
CA ARG A 119 41.56 -7.81 -22.24
C ARG A 119 41.31 -6.70 -23.27
N CYS A 120 40.20 -6.74 -24.00
CA CYS A 120 39.84 -5.74 -25.01
C CYS A 120 38.39 -5.25 -24.94
N MET A 121 37.54 -5.84 -24.09
CA MET A 121 36.20 -5.37 -23.79
C MET A 121 35.95 -5.26 -22.28
N VAL A 122 35.15 -4.26 -21.90
CA VAL A 122 34.44 -4.19 -20.62
C VAL A 122 33.00 -4.66 -20.82
N TYR A 123 32.34 -5.04 -19.73
CA TYR A 123 30.98 -5.60 -19.75
C TYR A 123 30.08 -4.82 -18.81
N THR A 124 28.83 -4.56 -19.22
CA THR A 124 27.78 -4.01 -18.34
C THR A 124 27.37 -5.01 -17.25
N ALA A 125 26.51 -4.59 -16.33
CA ALA A 125 25.60 -5.49 -15.64
C ALA A 125 24.83 -6.40 -16.63
N ALA A 126 24.43 -7.58 -16.17
CA ALA A 126 23.62 -8.50 -16.98
C ALA A 126 22.19 -7.97 -17.12
N TYR A 127 21.65 -7.98 -18.35
CA TYR A 127 20.26 -7.58 -18.64
C TYR A 127 19.31 -8.78 -18.83
N GLY A 128 19.85 -10.00 -18.86
CA GLY A 128 19.10 -11.25 -18.89
C GLY A 128 19.94 -12.45 -18.46
N GLU A 129 19.27 -13.52 -18.05
CA GLU A 129 19.86 -14.84 -17.80
C GLU A 129 19.09 -15.89 -18.61
N ALA A 130 19.78 -16.91 -19.12
CA ALA A 130 19.18 -17.97 -19.93
C ALA A 130 19.64 -19.37 -19.46
N PRO A 131 18.73 -20.30 -19.13
CA PRO A 131 19.12 -21.63 -18.70
C PRO A 131 19.62 -22.48 -19.89
N LEU A 132 20.54 -23.38 -19.60
CA LEU A 132 21.02 -24.39 -20.55
C LEU A 132 20.12 -25.63 -20.50
N ALA A 133 19.89 -26.26 -21.64
CA ALA A 133 19.08 -27.47 -21.79
C ALA A 133 19.88 -28.62 -22.40
N LEU A 134 19.55 -29.86 -22.01
CA LEU A 134 19.84 -31.05 -22.80
C LEU A 134 18.72 -31.23 -23.82
N VAL A 135 19.05 -31.19 -25.10
CA VAL A 135 18.14 -31.46 -26.21
C VAL A 135 18.48 -32.82 -26.82
N GLY A 136 17.46 -33.64 -27.04
CA GLY A 136 17.59 -35.02 -27.49
C GLY A 136 16.42 -35.44 -28.37
N ARG A 137 16.32 -36.74 -28.67
CA ARG A 137 15.20 -37.28 -29.45
C ARG A 137 14.04 -37.73 -28.54
N PRO A 138 12.77 -37.61 -28.98
CA PRO A 138 11.63 -38.14 -28.25
C PRO A 138 11.80 -39.63 -27.91
N GLY A 139 11.77 -39.97 -26.62
CA GLY A 139 11.88 -41.35 -26.14
C GLY A 139 13.30 -41.91 -26.01
N ASP A 140 14.34 -41.16 -26.35
CA ASP A 140 15.74 -41.57 -26.18
C ASP A 140 16.18 -41.36 -24.71
N LEU A 141 15.83 -42.31 -23.85
CA LEU A 141 16.04 -42.20 -22.40
C LEU A 141 17.51 -42.22 -21.95
N ARG A 142 18.45 -42.55 -22.84
CA ARG A 142 19.88 -42.72 -22.49
C ARG A 142 20.48 -41.49 -21.81
N ALA A 143 20.04 -40.28 -22.16
CA ALA A 143 20.48 -39.02 -21.56
C ALA A 143 19.78 -38.65 -20.23
N SER A 144 18.70 -39.34 -19.90
CA SER A 144 17.97 -39.24 -18.64
C SER A 144 18.47 -40.29 -17.63
N ASP A 145 18.70 -41.52 -18.11
CA ASP A 145 19.20 -42.65 -17.30
C ASP A 145 20.69 -42.51 -16.94
N ASN A 146 21.46 -41.83 -17.78
CA ASN A 146 22.87 -41.49 -17.56
C ASN A 146 23.03 -39.96 -17.44
N PRO A 147 22.86 -39.37 -16.24
CA PRO A 147 22.91 -37.92 -16.05
C PRO A 147 24.30 -37.33 -16.34
N ASP A 148 25.34 -38.15 -16.38
CA ASP A 148 26.73 -37.75 -16.66
C ASP A 148 27.13 -37.91 -18.14
N LEU A 149 26.23 -38.43 -18.97
CA LEU A 149 26.38 -38.55 -20.43
C LEU A 149 27.61 -39.38 -20.85
N ASP A 150 28.08 -40.27 -19.97
CA ASP A 150 29.25 -41.13 -20.18
C ASP A 150 29.14 -41.92 -21.51
N GLY A 151 30.12 -41.77 -22.39
CA GLY A 151 30.16 -42.43 -23.69
C GLY A 151 29.18 -41.89 -24.75
N LEU A 152 28.22 -41.04 -24.39
CA LEU A 152 27.29 -40.41 -25.35
C LEU A 152 28.00 -39.34 -26.18
N ARG A 153 27.55 -39.17 -27.42
CA ARG A 153 28.01 -38.11 -28.34
C ARG A 153 27.30 -36.81 -27.99
N VAL A 154 27.97 -35.95 -27.23
CA VAL A 154 27.44 -34.63 -26.82
C VAL A 154 27.93 -33.57 -27.78
N VAL A 155 27.02 -32.95 -28.54
CA VAL A 155 27.34 -31.81 -29.41
C VAL A 155 27.19 -30.49 -28.64
N ILE A 156 28.09 -29.55 -28.94
CA ILE A 156 28.18 -28.19 -28.39
C ILE A 156 28.43 -27.19 -29.52
N GLU A 157 28.07 -25.92 -29.30
CA GLU A 157 28.38 -24.83 -30.24
C GLU A 157 29.88 -24.47 -30.22
N GLN A 158 30.43 -24.12 -31.39
CA GLN A 158 31.82 -23.68 -31.52
C GLN A 158 32.03 -22.30 -30.89
N ASP A 159 33.13 -22.10 -30.17
CA ASP A 159 33.57 -20.81 -29.58
C ASP A 159 32.61 -20.15 -28.55
N PHE A 160 31.57 -20.88 -28.13
CA PHE A 160 30.70 -20.56 -26.98
C PHE A 160 31.30 -21.05 -25.64
N LEU A 161 30.96 -20.34 -24.56
CA LEU A 161 31.46 -20.64 -23.19
C LEU A 161 30.97 -21.99 -22.64
N THR A 162 29.86 -22.49 -23.19
CA THR A 162 29.30 -23.81 -22.91
C THR A 162 30.32 -24.93 -23.18
N GLY A 163 31.18 -24.80 -24.20
CA GLY A 163 32.09 -25.86 -24.61
C GLY A 163 33.12 -26.29 -23.55
N PRO A 164 33.93 -25.35 -22.98
CA PRO A 164 34.81 -25.61 -21.85
C PRO A 164 34.07 -26.11 -20.61
N GLN A 165 32.87 -25.61 -20.34
CA GLN A 165 32.05 -26.02 -19.19
C GLN A 165 31.57 -27.48 -19.31
N VAL A 166 31.01 -27.87 -20.46
CA VAL A 166 30.64 -29.27 -20.77
C VAL A 166 31.88 -30.18 -20.68
N ARG A 167 33.07 -29.70 -21.08
CA ARG A 167 34.31 -30.49 -21.01
C ARG A 167 34.76 -30.75 -19.56
N ALA A 168 34.51 -29.80 -18.66
CA ALA A 168 34.81 -29.94 -17.24
C ALA A 168 33.74 -30.79 -16.49
N ARG A 169 32.46 -30.62 -16.81
CA ARG A 169 31.33 -31.31 -16.15
C ARG A 169 31.11 -32.75 -16.64
N PHE A 170 31.38 -33.03 -17.92
CA PHE A 170 31.12 -34.32 -18.57
C PHE A 170 32.38 -34.88 -19.29
N PRO A 171 33.50 -35.10 -18.58
CA PRO A 171 34.79 -35.46 -19.19
C PRO A 171 34.83 -36.84 -19.86
N ARG A 172 33.82 -37.70 -19.63
CA ARG A 172 33.65 -39.01 -20.27
C ARG A 172 32.65 -39.00 -21.44
N ALA A 173 32.01 -37.86 -21.73
CA ALA A 173 31.18 -37.69 -22.91
C ALA A 173 32.04 -37.49 -24.16
N ARG A 174 31.65 -38.09 -25.30
CA ARG A 174 32.35 -37.89 -26.57
C ARG A 174 31.90 -36.57 -27.18
N GLN A 175 32.66 -35.50 -26.94
CA GLN A 175 32.33 -34.19 -27.47
C GLN A 175 32.41 -34.13 -29.00
N LEU A 176 31.40 -33.51 -29.60
CA LEU A 176 31.32 -33.07 -30.99
C LEU A 176 31.10 -31.54 -30.99
N VAL A 177 31.52 -30.86 -32.05
CA VAL A 177 31.36 -29.40 -32.18
C VAL A 177 30.57 -29.09 -33.45
N ALA A 178 29.61 -28.18 -33.35
CA ALA A 178 28.83 -27.66 -34.47
C ALA A 178 29.05 -26.16 -34.64
N HIS A 179 29.03 -25.69 -35.89
CA HIS A 179 29.27 -24.28 -36.22
C HIS A 179 28.09 -23.34 -35.88
N SER A 180 26.94 -23.89 -35.46
CA SER A 180 25.79 -23.14 -34.95
C SER A 180 24.86 -24.03 -34.13
N SER A 181 24.01 -23.42 -33.31
CA SER A 181 22.95 -24.07 -32.53
C SER A 181 21.99 -24.87 -33.42
N LEU A 182 21.66 -24.34 -34.61
CA LEU A 182 20.85 -25.07 -35.60
C LEU A 182 21.57 -26.35 -36.07
N ALA A 183 22.84 -26.26 -36.46
CA ALA A 183 23.61 -27.42 -36.89
C ALA A 183 23.76 -28.46 -35.75
N ALA A 184 23.84 -28.02 -34.50
CA ALA A 184 23.85 -28.91 -33.33
C ALA A 184 22.53 -29.68 -33.17
N LEU A 185 21.39 -29.00 -33.31
CA LEU A 185 20.06 -29.61 -33.30
C LEU A 185 19.88 -30.62 -34.45
N GLU A 186 20.32 -30.26 -35.66
CA GLU A 186 20.31 -31.17 -36.81
C GLU A 186 21.21 -32.40 -36.61
N MET A 187 22.35 -32.25 -35.94
CA MET A 187 23.21 -33.40 -35.60
C MET A 187 22.54 -34.40 -34.65
N VAL A 188 21.68 -33.94 -33.72
CA VAL A 188 20.89 -34.84 -32.85
C VAL A 188 19.75 -35.50 -33.62
N ARG A 189 19.04 -34.72 -34.46
CA ARG A 189 17.97 -35.21 -35.36
C ARG A 189 18.48 -36.34 -36.27
N ASP A 190 19.65 -36.14 -36.88
CA ASP A 190 20.23 -37.01 -37.90
C ASP A 190 21.04 -38.20 -37.33
N ASP A 191 20.99 -38.46 -36.02
CA ASP A 191 21.81 -39.45 -35.30
C ASP A 191 23.33 -39.32 -35.52
N LYS A 192 23.82 -38.09 -35.69
CA LYS A 192 25.26 -37.76 -35.70
C LYS A 192 25.75 -37.53 -34.27
N ALA A 193 24.90 -36.95 -33.42
CA ALA A 193 25.05 -36.80 -31.97
C ALA A 193 23.90 -37.51 -31.23
N ASP A 194 24.08 -37.79 -29.94
CA ASP A 194 23.04 -38.34 -29.05
C ASP A 194 22.31 -37.23 -28.28
N VAL A 195 23.03 -36.17 -27.88
CA VAL A 195 22.53 -35.04 -27.09
C VAL A 195 23.18 -33.74 -27.54
N TYR A 196 22.43 -32.65 -27.56
CA TYR A 196 22.94 -31.28 -27.68
C TYR A 196 22.84 -30.58 -26.32
N ILE A 197 23.88 -29.85 -25.91
CA ILE A 197 23.82 -28.95 -24.75
C ILE A 197 24.03 -27.52 -25.21
N GLY A 198 23.04 -26.66 -24.95
CA GLY A 198 23.06 -25.25 -25.29
C GLY A 198 21.85 -24.50 -24.75
N ASN A 199 21.65 -23.27 -25.18
CA ASN A 199 20.66 -22.35 -24.63
C ASN A 199 19.21 -22.83 -24.84
N ALA A 200 18.42 -22.90 -23.76
CA ALA A 200 17.07 -23.50 -23.79
C ALA A 200 16.06 -22.68 -24.62
N TYR A 201 16.14 -21.35 -24.57
CA TYR A 201 15.26 -20.48 -25.36
C TYR A 201 15.59 -20.59 -26.85
N VAL A 202 16.88 -20.55 -27.19
CA VAL A 202 17.35 -20.70 -28.59
C VAL A 202 17.00 -22.08 -29.15
N ALA A 203 17.16 -23.15 -28.36
CA ALA A 203 16.73 -24.48 -28.76
C ALA A 203 15.22 -24.55 -29.01
N THR A 204 14.40 -23.97 -28.12
CA THR A 204 12.93 -23.95 -28.27
C THR A 204 12.52 -23.20 -29.54
N GLU A 205 13.07 -22.01 -29.75
CA GLU A 205 12.73 -21.12 -30.86
C GLU A 205 13.21 -21.67 -32.21
N LEU A 206 14.44 -22.21 -32.30
CA LEU A 206 14.92 -22.84 -33.53
C LEU A 206 14.16 -24.12 -33.89
N ILE A 207 13.76 -24.95 -32.91
CA ILE A 207 12.91 -26.12 -33.17
C ILE A 207 11.56 -25.69 -33.74
N ALA A 208 10.96 -24.60 -33.25
CA ALA A 208 9.71 -24.06 -33.76
C ALA A 208 9.87 -23.43 -35.16
N LEU A 209 10.79 -22.48 -35.33
CA LEU A 209 11.02 -21.74 -36.59
C LEU A 209 11.41 -22.67 -37.74
N GLN A 210 12.35 -23.60 -37.51
CA GLN A 210 12.84 -24.53 -38.53
C GLN A 210 12.03 -25.83 -38.58
N ARG A 211 10.96 -25.96 -37.79
CA ARG A 211 10.04 -27.11 -37.72
C ARG A 211 10.78 -28.45 -37.56
N LEU A 212 11.73 -28.49 -36.63
CA LEU A 212 12.65 -29.63 -36.45
C LEU A 212 11.94 -30.82 -35.78
N HIS A 213 11.20 -31.59 -36.57
CA HIS A 213 10.63 -32.86 -36.14
C HIS A 213 11.73 -33.85 -35.71
N GLY A 214 11.50 -34.56 -34.61
CA GLY A 214 12.42 -35.57 -34.08
C GLY A 214 13.41 -35.08 -33.01
N VAL A 215 13.41 -33.80 -32.64
CA VAL A 215 14.18 -33.27 -31.49
C VAL A 215 13.27 -32.52 -30.50
N VAL A 216 13.57 -32.64 -29.21
CA VAL A 216 12.85 -32.02 -28.09
C VAL A 216 13.79 -31.67 -26.95
N LEU A 217 13.45 -30.65 -26.16
CA LEU A 217 14.08 -30.40 -24.87
C LEU A 217 13.79 -31.58 -23.93
N LEU A 218 14.84 -32.26 -23.48
CA LEU A 218 14.72 -33.33 -22.48
C LEU A 218 14.60 -32.71 -21.09
N ARG A 219 15.69 -32.15 -20.57
CA ARG A 219 15.79 -31.62 -19.20
C ARG A 219 16.68 -30.37 -19.13
N PRO A 220 16.54 -29.53 -18.08
CA PRO A 220 17.56 -28.54 -17.75
C PRO A 220 18.94 -29.18 -17.60
N SER A 221 19.98 -28.43 -17.94
CA SER A 221 21.38 -28.84 -17.76
C SER A 221 21.88 -28.47 -16.37
N ASP A 222 22.73 -29.33 -15.79
CA ASP A 222 23.48 -29.14 -14.54
C ASP A 222 24.56 -28.01 -14.64
N LEU A 223 24.47 -27.14 -15.64
CA LEU A 223 25.44 -26.09 -15.93
C LEU A 223 24.85 -24.72 -15.58
N PRO A 224 25.67 -23.75 -15.14
CA PRO A 224 25.19 -22.43 -14.77
C PRO A 224 24.51 -21.73 -15.97
N PRO A 225 23.45 -20.95 -15.75
CA PRO A 225 22.78 -20.21 -16.81
C PRO A 225 23.72 -19.19 -17.46
N GLU A 226 23.50 -18.94 -18.75
CA GLU A 226 24.23 -17.94 -19.53
C GLU A 226 23.73 -16.54 -19.13
N ARG A 227 24.63 -15.74 -18.54
CA ARG A 227 24.38 -14.32 -18.26
C ARG A 227 24.66 -13.50 -19.50
N LEU A 228 23.71 -12.66 -19.90
CA LEU A 228 23.79 -11.84 -21.10
C LEU A 228 24.12 -10.39 -20.73
N HIS A 229 25.26 -9.92 -21.24
CA HIS A 229 25.78 -8.58 -21.02
C HIS A 229 25.88 -7.83 -22.36
N PHE A 230 26.01 -6.51 -22.31
CA PHE A 230 26.60 -5.75 -23.41
C PHE A 230 28.11 -5.75 -23.24
N GLY A 231 28.84 -6.05 -24.31
CA GLY A 231 30.29 -5.91 -24.41
C GLY A 231 30.64 -4.61 -25.12
N ILE A 232 31.47 -3.77 -24.50
CA ILE A 232 31.91 -2.48 -25.01
C ILE A 232 33.45 -2.49 -25.09
N PRO A 233 34.10 -2.00 -26.15
CA PRO A 233 35.56 -1.96 -26.22
C PRO A 233 36.16 -1.18 -25.03
N THR A 234 37.27 -1.64 -24.45
CA THR A 234 37.85 -1.02 -23.24
C THR A 234 38.20 0.47 -23.42
N SER A 235 38.52 0.90 -24.64
CA SER A 235 38.75 2.32 -25.00
C SER A 235 37.51 3.20 -24.92
N LYS A 236 36.31 2.61 -24.82
CA LYS A 236 35.00 3.26 -24.81
C LYS A 236 34.28 3.12 -23.46
N GLN A 237 35.02 2.88 -22.37
CA GLN A 237 34.48 2.67 -21.01
C GLN A 237 33.38 3.68 -20.57
N PRO A 238 33.43 4.99 -20.87
CA PRO A 238 32.37 5.92 -20.49
C PRO A 238 30.99 5.57 -21.06
N LEU A 239 30.93 4.88 -22.21
CA LEU A 239 29.69 4.35 -22.78
C LEU A 239 29.16 3.16 -21.96
N ALA A 240 30.03 2.28 -21.48
CA ALA A 240 29.63 1.16 -20.63
C ALA A 240 29.02 1.66 -19.31
N GLU A 241 29.68 2.63 -18.66
CA GLU A 241 29.18 3.27 -17.44
C GLU A 241 27.82 3.97 -17.64
N ALA A 242 27.64 4.65 -18.78
CA ALA A 242 26.38 5.30 -19.13
C ALA A 242 25.26 4.29 -19.41
N LEU A 243 25.57 3.17 -20.08
CA LEU A 243 24.63 2.05 -20.30
C LEU A 243 24.24 1.38 -18.97
N ASP A 244 25.17 1.22 -18.02
CA ASP A 244 24.87 0.70 -16.69
C ASP A 244 23.97 1.63 -15.87
N LEU A 245 24.15 2.95 -15.97
CA LEU A 245 23.25 3.93 -15.35
C LEU A 245 21.83 3.86 -15.94
N ALA A 246 21.70 3.68 -17.26
CA ALA A 246 20.41 3.49 -17.92
C ALA A 246 19.77 2.12 -17.60
N LEU A 247 20.57 1.05 -17.47
CA LEU A 247 20.11 -0.27 -17.00
C LEU A 247 19.60 -0.19 -15.56
N ALA A 248 20.30 0.51 -14.68
CA ALA A 248 19.87 0.75 -13.31
C ALA A 248 18.56 1.55 -13.23
N ALA A 249 18.40 2.58 -14.07
CA ALA A 249 17.19 3.40 -14.14
C ALA A 249 15.97 2.70 -14.78
N THR A 250 16.18 1.63 -15.56
CA THR A 250 15.10 0.88 -16.22
C THR A 250 14.27 0.09 -15.21
N SER A 251 12.96 0.35 -15.15
CA SER A 251 12.09 -0.15 -14.08
C SER A 251 11.77 -1.65 -14.21
N GLN A 252 11.43 -2.31 -13.09
CA GLN A 252 11.17 -3.75 -13.10
C GLN A 252 10.02 -4.13 -14.07
N ALA A 253 8.94 -3.34 -14.10
CA ALA A 253 7.83 -3.57 -15.03
C ALA A 253 8.25 -3.52 -16.51
N GLN A 254 9.24 -2.69 -16.87
CA GLN A 254 9.81 -2.64 -18.23
C GLN A 254 10.64 -3.91 -18.52
N ARG A 255 11.46 -4.37 -17.57
CA ARG A 255 12.22 -5.62 -17.67
C ARG A 255 11.30 -6.83 -17.83
N ASP A 256 10.25 -6.90 -17.00
CA ASP A 256 9.25 -7.98 -17.04
C ASP A 256 8.42 -7.95 -18.34
N ALA A 257 8.17 -6.77 -18.92
CA ALA A 257 7.50 -6.66 -20.22
C ALA A 257 8.38 -7.20 -21.36
N LEU A 258 9.67 -6.86 -21.37
CA LEU A 258 10.63 -7.39 -22.35
C LEU A 258 10.84 -8.90 -22.19
N ALA A 259 10.96 -9.40 -20.96
CA ALA A 259 11.08 -10.82 -20.68
C ALA A 259 9.81 -11.59 -21.13
N ARG A 260 8.61 -11.12 -20.79
CA ARG A 260 7.35 -11.75 -21.23
C ARG A 260 7.13 -11.70 -22.75
N ARG A 261 7.72 -10.73 -23.46
CA ARG A 261 7.67 -10.64 -24.93
C ARG A 261 8.56 -11.66 -25.62
N TRP A 262 9.79 -11.88 -25.12
CA TRP A 262 10.82 -12.63 -25.84
C TRP A 262 11.22 -13.98 -25.21
N LEU A 263 10.92 -14.22 -23.94
CA LEU A 263 11.36 -15.40 -23.18
C LEU A 263 10.19 -16.24 -22.63
N PRO A 264 9.33 -16.81 -23.50
CA PRO A 264 8.27 -17.73 -23.05
C PRO A 264 8.88 -18.98 -22.40
N PRO A 265 8.28 -19.53 -21.32
CA PRO A 265 8.88 -20.61 -20.54
C PRO A 265 9.12 -21.87 -21.40
N PRO A 266 10.34 -22.46 -21.36
CA PRO A 266 10.69 -23.60 -22.21
C PRO A 266 9.89 -24.85 -21.87
N GLN A 267 9.44 -25.57 -22.89
CA GLN A 267 8.57 -26.74 -22.75
C GLN A 267 9.40 -28.05 -22.76
N TRP A 268 9.39 -28.77 -21.63
CA TRP A 268 10.13 -30.01 -21.42
C TRP A 268 9.31 -31.25 -21.84
N SER A 269 9.96 -32.23 -22.46
CA SER A 269 9.29 -33.44 -22.96
C SER A 269 8.67 -34.32 -21.86
N ALA A 270 7.49 -34.89 -22.14
CA ALA A 270 6.77 -35.76 -21.20
C ALA A 270 7.54 -37.04 -20.83
N SER A 271 8.44 -37.52 -21.70
CA SER A 271 9.32 -38.66 -21.42
C SER A 271 10.40 -38.33 -20.38
N ALA A 272 10.92 -37.11 -20.36
CA ALA A 272 11.80 -36.64 -19.29
C ALA A 272 11.04 -36.47 -17.96
N GLN A 273 9.82 -35.95 -18.00
CA GLN A 273 8.94 -35.87 -16.82
C GLN A 273 8.69 -37.28 -16.22
N MET A 274 8.43 -38.29 -17.05
CA MET A 274 8.24 -39.67 -16.60
C MET A 274 9.51 -40.33 -16.06
N ALA A 275 10.63 -40.25 -16.79
CA ALA A 275 11.88 -40.92 -16.41
C ALA A 275 12.42 -40.43 -15.06
N LEU A 276 12.44 -39.10 -14.88
CA LEU A 276 12.85 -38.48 -13.62
C LEU A 276 11.90 -38.87 -12.49
N SER A 277 10.57 -38.92 -12.71
CA SER A 277 9.58 -39.27 -11.66
C SER A 277 9.79 -40.63 -10.98
N GLN A 278 10.42 -41.60 -11.65
CA GLN A 278 10.76 -42.89 -11.01
C GLN A 278 12.06 -42.85 -10.23
N ALA A 279 13.05 -42.07 -10.66
CA ALA A 279 14.30 -41.86 -9.91
C ALA A 279 14.02 -41.02 -8.65
N GLU A 280 13.19 -40.00 -8.78
CA GLU A 280 12.76 -39.11 -7.70
C GLU A 280 12.06 -39.88 -6.59
N LYS A 281 11.01 -40.66 -6.89
CA LYS A 281 10.30 -41.47 -5.87
C LYS A 281 11.26 -42.34 -5.06
N ARG A 282 12.14 -43.09 -5.73
CA ARG A 282 13.15 -43.94 -5.07
C ARG A 282 14.12 -43.17 -4.18
N VAL A 283 14.41 -41.90 -4.48
CA VAL A 283 15.33 -41.05 -3.70
C VAL A 283 14.61 -40.32 -2.57
N LEU A 284 13.35 -39.93 -2.78
CA LEU A 284 12.49 -39.32 -1.75
C LEU A 284 12.14 -40.34 -0.65
N GLU A 285 11.86 -41.60 -1.03
CA GLU A 285 11.61 -42.73 -0.13
C GLU A 285 12.84 -43.16 0.70
N GLN A 286 14.06 -42.70 0.36
CA GLN A 286 15.28 -43.04 1.09
C GLN A 286 15.55 -42.06 2.24
N PRO A 287 15.94 -42.53 3.44
CA PRO A 287 16.38 -41.66 4.52
C PRO A 287 17.75 -41.05 4.20
N LEU A 288 17.80 -39.73 4.00
CA LEU A 288 19.02 -38.99 3.64
C LEU A 288 19.42 -38.01 4.72
N LYS A 289 20.69 -38.03 5.13
CA LYS A 289 21.26 -37.06 6.09
C LYS A 289 21.55 -35.74 5.39
N ILE A 290 20.97 -34.66 5.91
CA ILE A 290 21.13 -33.31 5.36
C ILE A 290 21.77 -32.36 6.38
N GLY A 291 22.88 -31.74 5.99
CA GLY A 291 23.54 -30.70 6.77
C GLY A 291 22.96 -29.32 6.48
N PHE A 292 22.98 -28.46 7.49
CA PHE A 292 22.64 -27.04 7.40
C PHE A 292 23.50 -26.29 8.42
N ALA A 293 23.62 -24.96 8.28
CA ALA A 293 24.40 -24.17 9.23
C ALA A 293 23.57 -23.79 10.46
N PRO A 294 24.07 -24.01 11.69
CA PRO A 294 23.37 -23.64 12.92
C PRO A 294 23.45 -22.14 13.24
N ASN A 295 24.36 -21.42 12.59
CA ASN A 295 24.83 -20.10 12.99
C ASN A 295 24.82 -19.08 11.83
N ALA A 296 23.97 -19.30 10.83
CA ALA A 296 23.81 -18.46 9.64
C ALA A 296 22.43 -17.77 9.60
N ALA A 297 21.90 -17.38 10.76
CA ALA A 297 20.62 -16.68 10.88
C ALA A 297 20.63 -15.36 10.08
N PRO A 298 19.52 -14.98 9.43
CA PRO A 298 18.21 -15.65 9.41
C PRO A 298 18.07 -16.72 8.32
N LEU A 299 19.12 -16.96 7.53
CA LEU A 299 19.08 -17.87 6.38
C LEU A 299 19.02 -19.34 6.80
N SER A 300 19.80 -19.74 7.81
CA SER A 300 19.72 -21.07 8.43
C SER A 300 20.31 -21.02 9.85
N PHE A 301 19.60 -21.56 10.82
CA PHE A 301 20.07 -21.66 12.20
C PHE A 301 19.38 -22.80 12.96
N THR A 302 19.79 -23.06 14.20
CA THR A 302 19.12 -24.01 15.09
C THR A 302 18.21 -23.27 16.07
N GLY A 303 16.96 -23.71 16.21
CA GLY A 303 15.97 -23.16 17.15
C GLY A 303 16.25 -23.55 18.61
N GLU A 304 15.49 -22.96 19.54
CA GLU A 304 15.61 -23.24 20.99
C GLU A 304 15.22 -24.69 21.35
N ASP A 305 14.46 -25.35 20.48
CA ASP A 305 14.07 -26.76 20.54
C ASP A 305 15.12 -27.72 19.94
N GLY A 306 16.18 -27.19 19.33
CA GLY A 306 17.20 -27.97 18.60
C GLY A 306 16.84 -28.28 17.14
N ALA A 307 15.71 -27.79 16.62
CA ALA A 307 15.27 -28.06 15.24
C ALA A 307 15.89 -27.06 14.22
N PRO A 308 15.92 -27.41 12.92
CA PRO A 308 16.34 -26.47 11.88
C PRO A 308 15.36 -25.30 11.76
N SER A 309 15.88 -24.09 11.71
CA SER A 309 15.12 -22.82 11.65
C SER A 309 15.69 -21.87 10.59
N GLY A 310 14.93 -20.83 10.23
CA GLY A 310 15.28 -19.87 9.18
C GLY A 310 14.83 -20.28 7.79
N LEU A 311 15.10 -19.42 6.80
CA LEU A 311 14.63 -19.56 5.41
C LEU A 311 14.93 -20.94 4.79
N ALA A 312 16.09 -21.51 5.06
CA ALA A 312 16.48 -22.85 4.59
C ALA A 312 15.57 -23.97 5.14
N SER A 313 14.98 -23.78 6.33
CA SER A 313 14.06 -24.74 6.94
C SER A 313 12.67 -24.72 6.29
N GLU A 314 12.19 -23.57 5.82
CA GLU A 314 10.94 -23.47 5.04
C GLU A 314 11.00 -24.34 3.77
N TYR A 315 12.11 -24.19 3.03
CA TYR A 315 12.38 -24.97 1.82
C TYR A 315 12.63 -26.46 2.12
N LEU A 316 13.27 -26.77 3.25
CA LEU A 316 13.43 -28.15 3.74
C LEU A 316 12.07 -28.79 4.08
N HIS A 317 11.19 -28.04 4.73
CA HIS A 317 9.85 -28.49 5.10
C HIS A 317 8.98 -28.73 3.87
N ARG A 318 9.04 -27.86 2.85
CA ARG A 318 8.39 -28.10 1.54
C ARG A 318 8.90 -29.35 0.83
N LEU A 319 10.19 -29.69 0.95
CA LEU A 319 10.72 -30.97 0.44
C LEU A 319 10.18 -32.19 1.22
N VAL A 320 10.07 -32.11 2.55
CA VAL A 320 9.47 -33.18 3.36
C VAL A 320 7.98 -33.35 3.03
N GLN A 321 7.24 -32.24 2.81
CA GLN A 321 5.86 -32.29 2.32
C GLN A 321 5.74 -32.91 0.91
N ALA A 322 6.75 -32.74 0.06
CA ALA A 322 6.85 -33.42 -1.23
C ALA A 322 7.26 -34.91 -1.14
N GLY A 323 7.39 -35.46 0.08
CA GLY A 323 7.67 -36.88 0.35
C GLY A 323 9.14 -37.21 0.63
N ALA A 324 10.03 -36.22 0.79
CA ALA A 324 11.44 -36.46 1.06
C ALA A 324 11.70 -36.90 2.51
N HIS A 325 12.28 -38.08 2.72
CA HIS A 325 12.69 -38.57 4.04
C HIS A 325 14.04 -37.96 4.49
N LEU A 326 14.05 -36.67 4.78
CA LEU A 326 15.25 -35.92 5.16
C LEU A 326 15.48 -35.96 6.68
N GLN A 327 16.71 -36.29 7.09
CA GLN A 327 17.17 -36.31 8.48
C GLN A 327 18.17 -35.17 8.72
N PRO A 328 17.80 -34.09 9.44
CA PRO A 328 18.70 -32.99 9.71
C PRO A 328 19.84 -33.39 10.65
N GLU A 329 21.08 -33.23 10.23
CA GLU A 329 22.26 -33.55 11.02
C GLU A 329 22.86 -32.30 11.68
N SER A 330 22.83 -32.27 13.01
CA SER A 330 23.33 -31.14 13.80
C SER A 330 24.84 -30.99 13.66
N SER A 331 25.32 -29.75 13.61
CA SER A 331 26.72 -29.34 13.49
C SER A 331 26.90 -27.99 14.22
N HIS A 332 28.13 -27.55 14.50
CA HIS A 332 28.42 -26.32 15.25
C HIS A 332 28.76 -25.09 14.37
N ASP A 333 29.33 -25.31 13.18
CA ASP A 333 29.65 -24.27 12.20
C ASP A 333 29.67 -24.82 10.77
N TRP A 334 29.76 -23.92 9.77
CA TRP A 334 29.92 -24.28 8.35
C TRP A 334 31.14 -25.17 8.07
N TYR A 335 32.20 -25.06 8.89
CA TYR A 335 33.41 -25.87 8.73
C TYR A 335 33.15 -27.33 9.11
N GLU A 336 32.37 -27.59 10.15
CA GLU A 336 31.95 -28.95 10.52
C GLU A 336 30.99 -29.56 9.48
N VAL A 337 29.99 -28.81 9.00
CA VAL A 337 29.09 -29.25 7.91
C VAL A 337 29.90 -29.70 6.69
N ARG A 338 30.90 -28.90 6.32
CA ARG A 338 31.83 -29.20 5.22
C ARG A 338 32.67 -30.45 5.48
N GLU A 339 33.21 -30.62 6.69
CA GLU A 339 34.00 -31.80 7.04
C GLU A 339 33.17 -33.09 7.02
N LYS A 340 31.93 -33.04 7.52
CA LYS A 340 30.99 -34.16 7.47
C LYS A 340 30.61 -34.53 6.03
N ALA A 341 30.31 -33.54 5.19
CA ALA A 341 30.06 -33.74 3.76
C ALA A 341 31.28 -34.37 3.04
N ARG A 342 32.50 -33.86 3.32
CA ARG A 342 33.76 -34.39 2.75
C ARG A 342 34.08 -35.83 3.18
N ARG A 343 33.48 -36.31 4.27
CA ARG A 343 33.62 -37.69 4.78
C ARG A 343 32.50 -38.64 4.35
N GLY A 344 31.48 -38.13 3.62
CA GLY A 344 30.28 -38.90 3.27
C GLY A 344 29.32 -39.12 4.44
N GLU A 345 29.49 -38.38 5.55
CA GLU A 345 28.58 -38.42 6.71
C GLU A 345 27.22 -37.74 6.38
N LEU A 346 27.22 -36.83 5.40
CA LEU A 346 26.04 -36.15 4.85
C LEU A 346 25.84 -36.53 3.38
N GLN A 347 24.58 -36.70 2.97
CA GLN A 347 24.19 -36.98 1.58
C GLN A 347 23.68 -35.72 0.86
N ALA A 348 23.27 -34.71 1.63
CA ALA A 348 22.87 -33.38 1.15
C ALA A 348 23.35 -32.27 2.10
N VAL A 349 23.42 -31.04 1.58
CA VAL A 349 23.71 -29.80 2.34
C VAL A 349 22.78 -28.70 1.83
N MET A 350 22.06 -28.03 2.72
CA MET A 350 21.12 -26.96 2.39
C MET A 350 21.71 -25.57 2.66
N GLY A 351 21.46 -24.62 1.75
CA GLY A 351 21.83 -23.21 1.92
C GLY A 351 23.31 -22.90 1.73
N ILE A 352 24.02 -23.73 0.96
CA ILE A 352 25.44 -23.54 0.63
C ILE A 352 25.57 -22.62 -0.62
N PRO A 353 26.60 -21.76 -0.73
CA PRO A 353 26.83 -20.98 -1.96
C PRO A 353 27.20 -21.85 -3.16
N ALA A 354 26.64 -21.58 -4.34
CA ALA A 354 26.84 -22.37 -5.56
C ALA A 354 28.30 -22.44 -6.07
N ASP A 355 29.14 -21.48 -5.67
CA ASP A 355 30.58 -21.42 -5.98
C ASP A 355 31.47 -22.22 -5.01
N SER A 356 30.89 -23.01 -4.09
CA SER A 356 31.57 -23.81 -3.07
C SER A 356 32.27 -25.07 -3.61
N ARG A 357 33.32 -24.88 -4.41
CA ARG A 357 34.08 -25.94 -5.10
C ARG A 357 34.76 -26.99 -4.19
N TYR A 358 34.82 -26.75 -2.88
CA TYR A 358 35.48 -27.64 -1.92
C TYR A 358 34.76 -28.98 -1.67
N LEU A 359 33.50 -29.14 -2.10
CA LEU A 359 32.79 -30.42 -2.05
C LEU A 359 33.27 -31.42 -3.12
N GLY A 360 33.96 -30.95 -4.16
CA GLY A 360 34.46 -31.79 -5.25
C GLY A 360 33.43 -32.08 -6.35
N PRO A 361 33.81 -32.84 -7.39
CA PRO A 361 33.01 -33.07 -8.61
C PRO A 361 31.89 -34.10 -8.45
N ASP A 362 31.76 -34.72 -7.27
CA ASP A 362 30.76 -35.75 -6.95
C ASP A 362 29.57 -35.21 -6.15
N TRP A 363 29.40 -33.88 -6.16
CA TRP A 363 28.23 -33.18 -5.66
C TRP A 363 27.55 -32.41 -6.81
N VAL A 364 26.22 -32.48 -6.84
CA VAL A 364 25.34 -31.78 -7.77
C VAL A 364 24.64 -30.66 -7.00
N PHE A 365 24.53 -29.49 -7.62
CA PHE A 365 23.95 -28.30 -7.02
C PHE A 365 22.62 -27.96 -7.71
N SER A 366 21.63 -27.53 -6.93
CA SER A 366 20.33 -27.07 -7.42
C SER A 366 20.41 -25.67 -8.06
N GLN A 367 19.30 -25.21 -8.62
CA GLN A 367 19.06 -23.78 -8.84
C GLN A 367 19.07 -23.01 -7.51
N PRO A 368 19.47 -21.73 -7.51
CA PRO A 368 19.57 -20.94 -6.29
C PRO A 368 18.19 -20.48 -5.80
N PHE A 369 17.81 -20.89 -4.60
CA PHE A 369 16.55 -20.49 -3.97
C PHE A 369 16.59 -19.06 -3.37
N ILE A 370 17.80 -18.50 -3.21
CA ILE A 370 18.00 -17.08 -2.90
C ILE A 370 19.39 -16.60 -3.37
N SER A 371 19.47 -15.33 -3.78
CA SER A 371 20.72 -14.59 -3.97
C SER A 371 20.83 -13.48 -2.92
N VAL A 372 21.91 -13.46 -2.13
CA VAL A 372 22.15 -12.44 -1.08
C VAL A 372 23.48 -11.74 -1.34
N PRO A 373 23.55 -10.40 -1.37
CA PRO A 373 24.82 -9.69 -1.62
C PRO A 373 25.81 -9.87 -0.46
N ASN A 374 27.11 -9.89 -0.79
CA ASN A 374 28.18 -9.75 0.20
C ASN A 374 28.52 -8.27 0.40
N VAL A 375 28.95 -7.94 1.62
CA VAL A 375 29.33 -6.59 2.04
C VAL A 375 30.65 -6.59 2.79
N ILE A 376 31.33 -5.44 2.76
CA ILE A 376 32.51 -5.13 3.54
C ILE A 376 32.05 -4.48 4.85
N VAL A 377 32.47 -5.04 5.99
CA VAL A 377 32.17 -4.56 7.34
C VAL A 377 33.42 -3.98 7.97
N SER A 378 33.35 -2.75 8.46
CA SER A 378 34.42 -2.08 9.22
C SER A 378 33.93 -1.71 10.62
N ARG A 379 34.82 -1.16 11.44
CA ARG A 379 34.41 -0.35 12.60
C ARG A 379 33.77 0.97 12.09
N ALA A 380 32.91 1.57 12.91
CA ALA A 380 32.23 2.82 12.57
C ALA A 380 33.17 4.04 12.42
N ASP A 381 34.35 3.97 13.04
CA ASP A 381 35.42 4.98 13.00
C ASP A 381 36.32 4.93 11.75
N SER A 382 36.12 3.94 10.88
CA SER A 382 37.07 3.60 9.84
C SER A 382 36.87 4.46 8.58
N PRO A 383 37.95 4.79 7.82
CA PRO A 383 37.83 5.53 6.57
C PRO A 383 36.85 4.89 5.60
N ALA A 384 36.09 5.72 4.88
CA ALA A 384 35.13 5.29 3.88
C ALA A 384 35.78 4.34 2.84
N LEU A 385 35.02 3.33 2.45
CA LEU A 385 35.37 2.36 1.40
C LEU A 385 34.28 2.41 0.34
N LEU A 386 34.64 2.12 -0.90
CA LEU A 386 33.73 2.06 -2.04
C LEU A 386 33.65 0.63 -2.61
N GLY A 387 34.70 -0.17 -2.47
CA GLY A 387 34.70 -1.58 -2.89
C GLY A 387 35.91 -2.40 -2.43
N LEU A 388 36.07 -3.60 -2.98
CA LEU A 388 37.18 -4.50 -2.65
C LEU A 388 38.55 -3.95 -3.07
N SER A 389 38.59 -3.05 -4.06
CA SER A 389 39.79 -2.29 -4.47
C SER A 389 40.51 -1.63 -3.30
N ASP A 390 39.77 -1.18 -2.29
CA ASP A 390 40.26 -0.32 -1.22
C ASP A 390 40.85 -1.11 -0.05
N LEU A 391 41.01 -2.42 -0.24
CA LEU A 391 41.52 -3.39 0.73
C LEU A 391 43.03 -3.70 0.55
N GLN A 392 43.73 -2.98 -0.34
CA GLN A 392 45.19 -3.12 -0.50
C GLN A 392 45.92 -3.00 0.85
N GLY A 393 46.77 -3.98 1.17
CA GLY A 393 47.53 -4.04 2.42
C GLY A 393 46.72 -4.31 3.71
N LYS A 394 45.39 -4.23 3.67
CA LYS A 394 44.51 -4.37 4.85
C LYS A 394 44.38 -5.83 5.29
N ARG A 395 44.12 -6.04 6.58
CA ARG A 395 43.77 -7.34 7.16
C ARG A 395 42.28 -7.61 6.94
N VAL A 396 41.98 -8.59 6.10
CA VAL A 396 40.62 -8.94 5.67
C VAL A 396 40.24 -10.28 6.30
N LEU A 397 39.27 -10.28 7.21
CA LEU A 397 38.69 -11.52 7.72
C LEU A 397 37.66 -12.09 6.75
N LEU A 398 37.70 -13.40 6.55
CA LEU A 398 36.74 -14.18 5.78
C LEU A 398 36.24 -15.36 6.63
N SER A 399 34.93 -15.61 6.59
CA SER A 399 34.28 -16.80 7.17
C SER A 399 34.42 -18.03 6.27
N ASP A 400 34.50 -17.81 4.95
CA ASP A 400 34.88 -18.81 3.95
C ASP A 400 36.12 -18.32 3.15
N PRO A 401 37.34 -18.57 3.67
CA PRO A 401 38.58 -18.13 3.04
C PRO A 401 39.04 -19.00 1.86
N GLU A 402 38.35 -20.09 1.55
CA GLU A 402 38.67 -20.93 0.38
C GLU A 402 37.91 -20.45 -0.86
N ARG A 403 36.66 -20.03 -0.68
CA ARG A 403 35.80 -19.45 -1.73
C ARG A 403 36.04 -17.95 -1.93
N VAL A 404 35.86 -17.15 -0.88
CA VAL A 404 35.80 -15.68 -1.00
C VAL A 404 37.17 -15.04 -1.30
N ARG A 405 38.27 -15.73 -0.96
CA ARG A 405 39.64 -15.26 -1.18
C ARG A 405 39.96 -14.90 -2.63
N GLY A 406 39.36 -15.59 -3.60
CA GLY A 406 39.55 -15.31 -5.03
C GLY A 406 39.09 -13.89 -5.38
N TYR A 407 37.83 -13.58 -5.06
CA TYR A 407 37.21 -12.28 -5.30
C TYR A 407 38.01 -11.12 -4.65
N VAL A 408 38.45 -11.30 -3.40
CA VAL A 408 39.22 -10.27 -2.69
C VAL A 408 40.60 -10.06 -3.33
N LEU A 409 41.37 -11.13 -3.59
CA LEU A 409 42.73 -10.99 -4.13
C LEU A 409 42.76 -10.59 -5.61
N GLN A 410 41.66 -10.77 -6.36
CA GLN A 410 41.53 -10.28 -7.74
C GLN A 410 41.50 -8.75 -7.81
N GLN A 411 40.88 -8.06 -6.83
CA GLN A 411 40.80 -6.60 -6.79
C GLN A 411 41.82 -5.96 -5.82
N ALA A 412 42.19 -6.66 -4.75
CA ALA A 412 43.24 -6.25 -3.81
C ALA A 412 44.31 -7.33 -3.62
N PRO A 413 45.26 -7.50 -4.57
CA PRO A 413 46.31 -8.51 -4.50
C PRO A 413 47.21 -8.43 -3.26
N GLN A 414 47.29 -7.25 -2.61
CA GLN A 414 48.08 -7.03 -1.40
C GLN A 414 47.28 -7.24 -0.10
N ALA A 415 46.00 -7.63 -0.16
CA ALA A 415 45.17 -7.86 1.02
C ALA A 415 45.66 -9.06 1.86
N ARG A 416 45.75 -8.88 3.17
CA ARG A 416 46.17 -9.92 4.13
C ARG A 416 44.94 -10.70 4.59
N ILE A 417 44.62 -11.76 3.86
CA ILE A 417 43.48 -12.63 4.14
C ILE A 417 43.69 -13.41 5.44
N MET A 418 42.67 -13.39 6.32
CA MET A 418 42.65 -14.06 7.61
C MET A 418 41.37 -14.88 7.75
N ALA A 419 41.47 -16.09 8.32
CA ALA A 419 40.31 -16.96 8.53
C ALA A 419 39.57 -16.64 9.86
N ALA A 420 38.26 -16.87 9.87
CA ALA A 420 37.39 -16.94 11.05
C ALA A 420 36.40 -18.10 10.90
N ARG A 421 35.92 -18.69 12.01
CA ARG A 421 34.97 -19.80 11.99
C ARG A 421 33.50 -19.40 11.76
N SER A 422 33.16 -18.14 12.05
CA SER A 422 31.80 -17.60 11.88
C SER A 422 31.86 -16.11 11.56
N ALA A 423 30.78 -15.59 11.00
CA ALA A 423 30.60 -14.15 10.78
C ALA A 423 30.72 -13.35 12.09
N GLU A 424 30.15 -13.88 13.18
CA GLU A 424 30.24 -13.28 14.51
C GLU A 424 31.68 -13.21 15.03
N GLN A 425 32.45 -14.30 14.94
CA GLN A 425 33.86 -14.30 15.34
C GLN A 425 34.69 -13.35 14.46
N ALA A 426 34.36 -13.25 13.18
CA ALA A 426 35.03 -12.32 12.27
C ALA A 426 34.76 -10.86 12.68
N MET A 427 33.49 -10.50 12.87
CA MET A 427 33.05 -9.17 13.28
C MET A 427 33.63 -8.77 14.64
N GLN A 428 33.62 -9.66 15.63
CA GLN A 428 34.28 -9.42 16.92
C GLN A 428 35.77 -9.09 16.74
N ARG A 429 36.49 -9.81 15.87
CA ARG A 429 37.93 -9.57 15.64
C ARG A 429 38.24 -8.32 14.82
N VAL A 430 37.27 -7.78 14.06
CA VAL A 430 37.35 -6.42 13.48
C VAL A 430 37.17 -5.36 14.56
N LEU A 431 36.23 -5.57 15.49
CA LEU A 431 35.99 -4.69 16.63
C LEU A 431 37.21 -4.66 17.58
N ASP A 432 37.80 -5.81 17.88
CA ASP A 432 39.01 -5.99 18.70
C ASP A 432 40.29 -5.44 18.03
N GLY A 433 40.20 -4.85 16.83
CA GLY A 433 41.34 -4.30 16.09
C GLY A 433 42.32 -5.36 15.55
N GLN A 434 42.01 -6.66 15.67
CA GLN A 434 42.84 -7.76 15.15
C GLN A 434 42.83 -7.84 13.61
N ALA A 435 41.79 -7.27 12.99
CA ALA A 435 41.68 -7.05 11.56
C ALA A 435 41.14 -5.65 11.25
N ASP A 436 41.13 -5.29 9.97
CA ASP A 436 40.70 -3.97 9.49
C ASP A 436 39.28 -4.02 8.91
N VAL A 437 38.93 -5.11 8.23
CA VAL A 437 37.56 -5.40 7.74
C VAL A 437 37.21 -6.89 7.82
N TYR A 438 35.91 -7.18 7.76
CA TYR A 438 35.34 -8.49 7.44
C TYR A 438 34.60 -8.40 6.10
N VAL A 439 34.62 -9.45 5.28
CA VAL A 439 33.77 -9.54 4.08
C VAL A 439 32.86 -10.76 4.19
N GLY A 440 31.56 -10.55 4.01
CA GLY A 440 30.58 -11.64 4.08
C GLY A 440 29.13 -11.24 3.83
N ASN A 441 28.26 -12.23 3.94
CA ASN A 441 26.84 -12.20 3.57
C ASN A 441 26.02 -11.12 4.32
N LEU A 442 25.30 -10.27 3.59
CA LEU A 442 24.55 -9.13 4.16
C LEU A 442 23.44 -9.55 5.14
N ALA A 443 22.76 -10.68 4.94
CA ALA A 443 21.67 -11.08 5.84
C ALA A 443 22.20 -11.39 7.25
N LEU A 444 23.28 -12.19 7.32
CA LEU A 444 23.99 -12.51 8.56
C LEU A 444 24.59 -11.25 9.20
N VAL A 445 25.23 -10.40 8.39
CA VAL A 445 25.81 -9.13 8.85
C VAL A 445 24.75 -8.21 9.44
N ASN A 446 23.61 -8.02 8.77
CA ASN A 446 22.53 -7.15 9.24
C ASN A 446 21.94 -7.66 10.58
N GLN A 447 21.72 -8.98 10.73
CA GLN A 447 21.26 -9.53 12.00
C GLN A 447 22.30 -9.36 13.12
N LEU A 448 23.59 -9.61 12.86
CA LEU A 448 24.66 -9.45 13.84
C LEU A 448 24.90 -7.97 14.22
N LEU A 449 24.79 -7.05 13.27
CA LEU A 449 24.83 -5.60 13.51
C LEU A 449 23.65 -5.14 14.36
N ARG A 450 22.42 -5.62 14.08
CA ARG A 450 21.23 -5.29 14.87
C ARG A 450 21.29 -5.87 16.29
N GLY A 451 21.72 -7.13 16.45
CA GLY A 451 21.65 -7.85 17.73
C GLY A 451 22.86 -7.70 18.65
N ARG A 452 24.10 -7.65 18.13
CA ARG A 452 25.33 -7.79 18.96
C ARG A 452 26.36 -6.67 18.76
N PHE A 453 26.43 -6.08 17.56
CA PHE A 453 27.47 -5.10 17.19
C PHE A 453 26.96 -3.67 16.94
N GLN A 454 25.72 -3.37 17.37
CA GLN A 454 25.03 -2.11 17.11
C GLN A 454 25.89 -0.89 17.49
N GLY A 455 25.99 0.08 16.56
CA GLY A 455 26.73 1.33 16.72
C GLY A 455 28.27 1.21 16.79
N ARG A 456 28.83 0.00 16.69
CA ARG A 456 30.28 -0.27 16.83
C ARG A 456 30.94 -0.72 15.53
N LEU A 457 30.22 -1.51 14.76
CA LEU A 457 30.57 -1.90 13.39
C LEU A 457 29.52 -1.37 12.42
N GLN A 458 29.90 -1.23 11.14
CA GLN A 458 29.00 -0.80 10.07
C GLN A 458 29.27 -1.54 8.76
N VAL A 459 28.27 -1.60 7.89
CA VAL A 459 28.48 -1.90 6.47
C VAL A 459 29.19 -0.69 5.86
N ALA A 460 30.41 -0.88 5.38
CA ALA A 460 31.23 0.16 4.79
C ALA A 460 30.99 0.29 3.28
N ALA A 461 30.84 -0.85 2.58
CA ALA A 461 30.67 -0.91 1.12
C ALA A 461 30.05 -2.25 0.69
N PRO A 462 29.42 -2.33 -0.50
CA PRO A 462 29.16 -3.60 -1.16
C PRO A 462 30.47 -4.32 -1.53
N ALA A 463 30.48 -5.64 -1.51
CA ALA A 463 31.64 -6.43 -1.94
C ALA A 463 31.64 -6.74 -3.45
N GLY A 464 30.58 -6.39 -4.18
CA GLY A 464 30.50 -6.56 -5.65
C GLY A 464 30.18 -7.98 -6.12
N PHE A 465 29.81 -8.91 -5.23
CA PHE A 465 29.37 -10.27 -5.58
C PHE A 465 28.31 -10.78 -4.60
N ASN A 466 27.53 -11.77 -5.03
CA ASN A 466 26.42 -12.34 -4.26
C ASN A 466 26.67 -13.80 -3.91
N ASP A 467 26.25 -14.22 -2.72
CA ASP A 467 26.06 -15.63 -2.40
C ASP A 467 24.75 -16.12 -3.02
N GLN A 468 24.85 -16.96 -4.05
CA GLN A 468 23.70 -17.68 -4.61
C GLN A 468 23.55 -18.99 -3.85
N LEU A 469 22.58 -19.07 -2.93
CA LEU A 469 22.41 -20.23 -2.04
C LEU A 469 21.56 -21.31 -2.71
N VAL A 470 22.09 -22.53 -2.67
CA VAL A 470 21.57 -23.73 -3.34
C VAL A 470 21.44 -24.88 -2.34
N MET A 471 20.74 -25.94 -2.74
CA MET A 471 20.94 -27.27 -2.17
C MET A 471 22.07 -27.97 -2.93
N ALA A 472 23.03 -28.52 -2.21
CA ALA A 472 24.02 -29.45 -2.76
C ALA A 472 23.65 -30.88 -2.33
N VAL A 473 23.79 -31.84 -3.25
CA VAL A 473 23.47 -33.25 -3.00
C VAL A 473 24.56 -34.12 -3.62
N GLU A 474 24.96 -35.21 -2.95
CA GLU A 474 25.86 -36.19 -3.56
C GLU A 474 25.28 -36.72 -4.89
N ARG A 475 26.14 -36.94 -5.89
CA ARG A 475 25.81 -37.38 -7.25
C ARG A 475 24.84 -38.56 -7.31
N ARG A 476 24.97 -39.52 -6.38
CA ARG A 476 24.11 -40.70 -6.22
C ARG A 476 22.65 -40.40 -5.84
N HIS A 477 22.37 -39.20 -5.33
CA HIS A 477 21.04 -38.75 -4.91
C HIS A 477 20.57 -37.49 -5.68
N ALA A 478 21.17 -37.18 -6.84
CA ALA A 478 20.93 -35.95 -7.60
C ALA A 478 19.44 -35.66 -7.95
N ALA A 479 18.58 -36.70 -8.01
CA ALA A 479 17.14 -36.54 -8.20
C ALA A 479 16.45 -35.73 -7.08
N LEU A 480 17.05 -35.62 -5.88
CA LEU A 480 16.59 -34.72 -4.83
C LEU A 480 16.74 -33.24 -5.23
N ALA A 481 17.88 -32.87 -5.84
CA ALA A 481 18.10 -31.52 -6.37
C ALA A 481 17.10 -31.21 -7.51
N THR A 482 16.87 -32.17 -8.42
CA THR A 482 15.84 -32.05 -9.48
C THR A 482 14.42 -31.94 -8.94
N THR A 483 14.14 -32.50 -7.76
CA THR A 483 12.85 -32.29 -7.07
C THR A 483 12.77 -30.91 -6.44
N PHE A 484 13.85 -30.45 -5.81
CA PHE A 484 13.92 -29.10 -5.26
C PHE A 484 13.76 -28.03 -6.35
N ASP A 485 14.44 -28.17 -7.49
CA ASP A 485 14.32 -27.26 -8.64
C ASP A 485 12.88 -27.13 -9.16
N ARG A 486 12.12 -28.23 -9.16
CA ARG A 486 10.71 -28.19 -9.59
C ARG A 486 9.79 -27.61 -8.53
N LEU A 487 10.09 -27.75 -7.24
CA LEU A 487 9.37 -27.02 -6.19
C LEU A 487 9.59 -25.51 -6.33
N LEU A 488 10.81 -25.07 -6.62
CA LEU A 488 11.11 -23.66 -6.93
C LEU A 488 10.34 -23.19 -8.18
N LEU A 489 10.36 -23.97 -9.27
CA LEU A 489 9.66 -23.62 -10.52
C LEU A 489 8.11 -23.67 -10.42
N GLN A 490 7.55 -24.34 -9.41
CA GLN A 490 6.11 -24.37 -9.15
C GLN A 490 5.63 -23.22 -8.26
N MET A 491 6.54 -22.58 -7.51
CA MET A 491 6.19 -21.48 -6.61
C MET A 491 5.94 -20.16 -7.36
N THR A 492 4.87 -19.49 -7.00
CA THR A 492 4.53 -18.17 -7.55
C THR A 492 5.56 -17.10 -7.13
N PRO A 493 5.66 -15.96 -7.87
CA PRO A 493 6.49 -14.83 -7.42
C PRO A 493 6.07 -14.31 -6.04
N GLY A 494 4.77 -14.32 -5.72
CA GLY A 494 4.23 -13.93 -4.44
C GLY A 494 4.67 -14.84 -3.28
N GLU A 495 4.73 -16.17 -3.48
CA GLU A 495 5.27 -17.08 -2.47
C GLU A 495 6.76 -16.89 -2.22
N HIS A 496 7.55 -16.69 -3.28
CA HIS A 496 8.98 -16.39 -3.15
C HIS A 496 9.22 -15.08 -2.39
N GLU A 497 8.40 -14.06 -2.64
CA GLU A 497 8.47 -12.78 -1.92
C GLU A 497 7.94 -12.91 -0.48
N ALA A 498 6.94 -13.76 -0.22
CA ALA A 498 6.46 -14.04 1.13
C ALA A 498 7.52 -14.77 1.98
N LEU A 499 8.16 -15.83 1.46
CA LEU A 499 9.23 -16.52 2.20
C LEU A 499 10.45 -15.62 2.42
N ARG A 500 10.83 -14.79 1.44
CA ARG A 500 11.90 -13.80 1.64
C ARG A 500 11.47 -12.70 2.61
N GLY A 501 10.26 -12.16 2.50
CA GLY A 501 9.72 -11.15 3.41
C GLY A 501 9.69 -11.61 4.87
N ASN A 502 9.18 -12.82 5.14
CA ASN A 502 9.07 -13.35 6.50
C ASN A 502 10.42 -13.45 7.23
N TRP A 503 11.51 -13.75 6.51
CA TRP A 503 12.84 -13.97 7.10
C TRP A 503 13.86 -12.85 6.86
N LEU A 504 13.60 -11.93 5.92
CA LEU A 504 14.54 -10.88 5.48
C LEU A 504 13.93 -9.47 5.41
N SER A 505 12.68 -9.27 5.86
CA SER A 505 12.06 -7.95 5.94
C SER A 505 12.85 -7.02 6.86
N ALA A 506 13.66 -6.15 6.25
CA ALA A 506 14.43 -5.13 6.95
C ALA A 506 13.56 -3.91 7.31
N GLU A 507 12.40 -4.12 7.97
CA GLU A 507 11.69 -3.00 8.61
C GLU A 507 12.67 -2.25 9.52
N HIS A 508 12.76 -0.94 9.31
CA HIS A 508 13.56 -0.03 10.12
C HIS A 508 12.70 0.54 11.26
N ARG A 509 12.45 -0.29 12.28
CA ARG A 509 11.78 0.16 13.51
C ARG A 509 12.74 0.88 14.46
N ASN A 510 12.91 2.18 14.24
CA ASN A 510 13.50 3.07 15.25
C ASN A 510 12.44 3.41 16.31
N GLY A 511 12.41 2.64 17.41
CA GLY A 511 11.53 2.84 18.58
C GLY A 511 12.32 3.03 19.88
N VAL A 512 11.78 3.79 20.85
CA VAL A 512 12.63 4.49 21.83
C VAL A 512 12.04 4.91 23.19
N ASP A 513 12.06 4.03 24.19
CA ASP A 513 12.13 4.41 25.61
C ASP A 513 11.02 5.35 26.17
N TRP A 514 10.01 4.70 26.74
CA TRP A 514 8.79 5.26 27.30
C TRP A 514 8.94 5.86 28.70
N LYS A 515 9.92 5.42 29.49
CA LYS A 515 9.88 5.67 30.94
C LYS A 515 10.19 7.11 31.30
N GLN A 516 11.00 7.82 30.53
CA GLN A 516 11.41 9.22 30.72
C GLN A 516 10.25 10.15 30.39
N VAL A 517 9.04 9.64 30.45
CA VAL A 517 7.85 10.24 29.93
C VAL A 517 6.70 9.85 30.87
N MET A 518 6.90 9.91 32.20
CA MET A 518 5.87 9.51 33.19
C MET A 518 5.90 10.33 34.49
N ARG A 519 6.47 11.55 34.47
CA ARG A 519 6.87 12.32 35.66
C ARG A 519 6.04 13.61 35.87
N TRP A 520 6.01 14.55 34.92
CA TRP A 520 4.87 15.47 34.74
C TRP A 520 3.90 14.87 33.69
N GLY A 521 3.40 13.66 33.96
CA GLY A 521 2.50 12.92 33.04
C GLY A 521 1.09 12.69 33.58
N LEU A 522 0.96 12.70 34.91
CA LEU A 522 -0.27 12.53 35.66
C LEU A 522 -0.82 13.81 36.34
N PRO A 523 0.01 14.68 36.98
CA PRO A 523 -0.51 15.74 37.84
C PRO A 523 -1.52 16.73 37.21
N LEU A 524 -1.38 17.10 35.94
CA LEU A 524 -2.19 18.14 35.30
C LEU A 524 -3.42 17.55 34.56
N LEU A 525 -3.45 16.22 34.32
CA LEU A 525 -4.69 15.48 34.05
C LEU A 525 -5.74 15.71 35.13
N LEU A 526 -5.30 15.61 36.38
CA LEU A 526 -6.17 15.64 37.55
C LEU A 526 -6.81 17.01 37.71
N VAL A 527 -6.13 18.09 37.32
CA VAL A 527 -6.70 19.45 37.28
C VAL A 527 -7.81 19.52 36.23
N LEU A 528 -7.60 18.99 35.03
CA LEU A 528 -8.55 19.14 33.92
C LEU A 528 -9.75 18.17 34.00
N LEU A 529 -9.55 16.92 34.46
CA LEU A 529 -10.66 15.99 34.74
C LEU A 529 -11.61 16.53 35.82
N THR A 530 -11.09 17.20 36.85
CA THR A 530 -11.95 17.80 37.89
C THR A 530 -12.80 18.96 37.36
N ALA A 531 -12.33 19.71 36.35
CA ALA A 531 -13.13 20.75 35.71
C ALA A 531 -14.30 20.16 34.88
N VAL A 532 -14.05 19.08 34.13
CA VAL A 532 -15.08 18.42 33.30
C VAL A 532 -16.16 17.75 34.16
N LEU A 533 -15.78 17.08 35.25
CA LEU A 533 -16.71 16.38 36.14
C LEU A 533 -17.76 17.32 36.77
N VAL A 534 -17.37 18.55 37.09
CA VAL A 534 -18.27 19.58 37.62
C VAL A 534 -19.32 20.02 36.60
N HIS A 535 -19.02 19.94 35.30
CA HIS A 535 -19.93 20.35 34.23
C HIS A 535 -20.98 19.26 33.90
N GLY A 536 -20.56 18.01 33.74
CA GLY A 536 -21.45 16.90 33.34
C GLY A 536 -22.60 16.61 34.32
N ILE A 537 -22.35 16.79 35.62
CA ILE A 537 -23.37 16.59 36.68
C ILE A 537 -24.56 17.57 36.54
N GLY A 538 -24.36 18.72 35.88
CA GLY A 538 -25.44 19.66 35.58
C GLY A 538 -26.44 19.19 34.52
N TYR A 539 -26.02 18.32 33.59
CA TYR A 539 -26.79 17.98 32.38
C TYR A 539 -27.74 16.79 32.57
N TRP A 540 -27.25 15.69 33.17
CA TRP A 540 -27.97 14.41 33.28
C TRP A 540 -29.33 14.51 34.02
N ARG A 541 -29.49 15.52 34.88
CA ARG A 541 -30.68 15.72 35.71
C ARG A 541 -31.95 16.09 34.92
N LEU A 542 -31.84 16.40 33.62
CA LEU A 542 -32.92 17.02 32.85
C LEU A 542 -33.81 16.06 32.03
N ARG A 543 -33.39 14.81 31.73
CA ARG A 543 -34.05 13.97 30.69
C ARG A 543 -35.04 12.89 31.16
N ARG A 544 -35.06 12.48 32.44
CA ARG A 544 -35.44 11.08 32.80
C ARG A 544 -36.93 10.78 33.07
N GLU A 545 -37.89 11.61 32.66
CA GLU A 545 -39.20 11.70 33.35
C GLU A 545 -40.47 11.23 32.56
N VAL A 546 -40.34 10.46 31.46
CA VAL A 546 -41.42 10.35 30.43
C VAL A 546 -42.27 9.04 30.36
N ALA A 547 -42.03 8.12 29.42
CA ALA A 547 -43.11 7.33 28.76
C ALA A 547 -43.09 5.78 28.89
N GLY A 548 -44.21 5.12 28.51
CA GLY A 548 -44.25 3.71 28.06
C GLY A 548 -45.54 2.89 28.33
N ARG A 549 -45.76 1.83 27.52
CA ARG A 549 -46.68 0.64 27.63
C ARG A 549 -48.11 0.69 27.03
N ARG A 550 -48.46 -0.30 26.15
CA ARG A 550 -49.68 -1.18 26.14
C ARG A 550 -49.89 -1.98 24.81
N HIS A 551 -50.78 -3.00 24.87
CA HIS A 551 -51.64 -3.58 23.78
C HIS A 551 -51.20 -4.87 23.01
N LEU A 552 -51.99 -5.97 23.13
CA LEU A 552 -51.95 -7.23 22.34
C LEU A 552 -53.29 -8.03 22.50
N GLU A 553 -53.43 -9.22 21.86
CA GLU A 553 -54.17 -10.46 22.26
C GLU A 553 -55.21 -11.13 21.29
N GLN A 554 -56.19 -10.44 20.70
CA GLN A 554 -57.50 -11.04 20.31
C GLN A 554 -57.64 -12.03 19.10
N ARG A 555 -56.59 -12.59 18.49
CA ARG A 555 -56.59 -12.89 17.03
C ARG A 555 -56.69 -14.36 16.51
N LEU A 556 -57.05 -15.38 17.30
CA LEU A 556 -56.49 -16.75 17.05
C LEU A 556 -57.40 -17.89 16.52
N ALA A 557 -58.73 -17.78 16.44
CA ALA A 557 -59.60 -18.97 16.34
C ALA A 557 -59.97 -19.46 14.92
N GLU A 558 -59.82 -18.64 13.87
CA GLU A 558 -60.47 -18.85 12.56
C GLU A 558 -59.67 -19.71 11.55
N VAL A 559 -58.58 -20.34 12.01
CA VAL A 559 -57.44 -20.72 11.15
C VAL A 559 -57.39 -22.21 10.77
N THR A 560 -58.06 -23.11 11.49
CA THR A 560 -57.72 -24.55 11.47
C THR A 560 -58.30 -25.38 10.34
N ASP A 561 -59.55 -25.14 9.92
CA ASP A 561 -60.27 -26.11 9.07
C ASP A 561 -59.92 -26.01 7.57
N ASN A 562 -59.27 -24.91 7.15
CA ASN A 562 -58.86 -24.66 5.76
C ASN A 562 -57.40 -25.06 5.48
N LEU A 563 -56.74 -25.78 6.37
CA LEU A 563 -55.32 -26.13 6.24
C LEU A 563 -55.10 -27.31 5.27
N PRO A 564 -54.16 -27.22 4.32
CA PRO A 564 -53.79 -28.32 3.41
C PRO A 564 -52.87 -29.35 4.11
N ALA A 565 -53.25 -29.74 5.32
CA ALA A 565 -52.46 -30.58 6.21
C ALA A 565 -53.38 -31.36 7.15
N VAL A 566 -52.99 -32.59 7.48
CA VAL A 566 -53.73 -33.43 8.44
C VAL A 566 -53.21 -33.11 9.84
N VAL A 567 -53.89 -32.20 10.54
CA VAL A 567 -53.59 -31.83 11.93
C VAL A 567 -53.93 -33.02 12.84
N TYR A 568 -53.06 -33.36 13.79
CA TYR A 568 -53.31 -34.43 14.75
C TYR A 568 -52.81 -34.08 16.14
N GLN A 569 -53.41 -34.69 17.16
CA GLN A 569 -52.75 -34.93 18.44
C GLN A 569 -52.34 -36.39 18.51
N ALA A 570 -51.12 -36.64 18.95
CA ALA A 570 -50.59 -37.98 19.21
C ALA A 570 -50.28 -38.10 20.69
N ARG A 571 -50.60 -39.25 21.29
CA ARG A 571 -50.33 -39.56 22.69
C ARG A 571 -49.57 -40.89 22.77
N ARG A 572 -48.36 -40.87 23.31
CA ARG A 572 -47.58 -42.06 23.68
C ARG A 572 -47.79 -42.30 25.15
N ASP A 573 -48.50 -43.36 25.52
CA ASP A 573 -48.75 -43.74 26.91
C ASP A 573 -47.52 -44.41 27.54
N ALA A 574 -47.51 -44.56 28.87
CA ALA A 574 -46.31 -44.91 29.64
C ALA A 574 -45.67 -46.27 29.27
N ASP A 575 -46.47 -47.22 28.80
CA ASP A 575 -46.05 -48.55 28.32
C ASP A 575 -45.39 -48.53 26.91
N GLY A 576 -45.50 -47.41 26.19
CA GLY A 576 -45.02 -47.27 24.81
C GLY A 576 -46.09 -47.44 23.74
N ALA A 577 -47.36 -47.66 24.11
CA ALA A 577 -48.47 -47.61 23.16
C ALA A 577 -48.62 -46.20 22.59
N LEU A 578 -48.78 -46.09 21.26
CA LEU A 578 -49.06 -44.83 20.57
C LEU A 578 -50.53 -44.79 20.16
N SER A 579 -51.19 -43.65 20.38
CA SER A 579 -52.57 -43.37 19.99
C SER A 579 -52.67 -41.96 19.39
N PHE A 580 -53.78 -41.65 18.72
CA PHE A 580 -54.03 -40.35 18.10
C PHE A 580 -55.38 -39.76 18.58
N PRO A 581 -55.43 -39.06 19.73
CA PRO A 581 -56.69 -38.60 20.33
C PRO A 581 -57.48 -37.56 19.52
N PHE A 582 -56.85 -36.92 18.53
CA PHE A 582 -57.47 -35.94 17.64
C PHE A 582 -56.84 -36.06 16.25
N ILE A 583 -57.65 -36.05 15.19
CA ILE A 583 -57.20 -35.92 13.80
C ILE A 583 -58.19 -35.03 13.03
N ALA A 584 -57.73 -33.97 12.39
CA ALA A 584 -58.51 -33.09 11.52
C ALA A 584 -57.81 -32.94 10.15
N GLY A 585 -58.57 -32.78 9.07
CA GLY A 585 -58.07 -32.83 7.70
C GLY A 585 -58.14 -34.22 7.06
N ASP A 586 -57.78 -34.31 5.77
CA ASP A 586 -57.99 -35.51 4.94
C ASP A 586 -56.86 -36.56 5.10
N LEU A 587 -57.03 -37.44 6.08
CA LEU A 587 -56.14 -38.60 6.28
C LEU A 587 -56.22 -39.63 5.14
N GLN A 588 -57.37 -39.73 4.47
CA GLN A 588 -57.64 -40.77 3.46
C GLN A 588 -56.88 -40.49 2.17
N ALA A 589 -56.80 -39.22 1.73
CA ALA A 589 -55.99 -38.80 0.59
C ALA A 589 -54.48 -38.99 0.83
N LEU A 590 -54.02 -38.84 2.08
CA LEU A 590 -52.60 -38.86 2.44
C LEU A 590 -52.07 -40.29 2.70
N PHE A 591 -52.68 -41.03 3.64
CA PHE A 591 -52.22 -42.36 4.08
C PHE A 591 -52.98 -43.54 3.45
N GLY A 592 -54.09 -43.31 2.75
CA GLY A 592 -54.92 -44.38 2.20
C GLY A 592 -55.71 -45.19 3.24
N ILE A 593 -55.89 -44.65 4.45
CA ILE A 593 -56.75 -45.20 5.51
C ILE A 593 -57.66 -44.11 6.08
N SER A 594 -58.80 -44.50 6.63
CA SER A 594 -59.75 -43.55 7.20
C SER A 594 -59.31 -43.07 8.59
N ARG A 595 -59.78 -41.87 9.00
CA ARG A 595 -59.57 -41.36 10.37
C ARG A 595 -59.98 -42.38 11.43
N GLN A 596 -61.14 -43.01 11.26
CA GLN A 596 -61.65 -44.01 12.21
C GLN A 596 -60.76 -45.26 12.30
N GLN A 597 -60.12 -45.68 11.20
CA GLN A 597 -59.17 -46.79 11.22
C GLN A 597 -57.90 -46.41 12.00
N ALA A 598 -57.38 -45.20 11.81
CA ALA A 598 -56.20 -44.70 12.50
C ALA A 598 -56.42 -44.43 14.00
N GLU A 599 -57.63 -43.99 14.38
CA GLU A 599 -58.03 -43.84 15.79
C GLU A 599 -58.26 -45.19 16.49
N GLN A 600 -58.61 -46.25 15.74
CA GLN A 600 -58.82 -47.61 16.27
C GLN A 600 -57.53 -48.44 16.35
N ASP A 601 -56.64 -48.33 15.34
CA ASP A 601 -55.32 -48.94 15.37
C ASP A 601 -54.25 -48.01 14.79
N ALA A 602 -53.48 -47.39 15.68
CA ALA A 602 -52.34 -46.54 15.32
C ALA A 602 -51.24 -47.29 14.54
N LYS A 603 -51.19 -48.62 14.59
CA LYS A 603 -50.23 -49.42 13.79
C LYS A 603 -50.59 -49.41 12.31
N ALA A 604 -51.86 -49.25 11.95
CA ALA A 604 -52.30 -49.17 10.56
C ALA A 604 -51.64 -47.98 9.81
N LEU A 605 -51.33 -46.87 10.51
CA LEU A 605 -50.52 -45.77 9.95
C LEU A 605 -49.08 -46.20 9.67
N LEU A 606 -48.43 -46.87 10.64
CA LEU A 606 -47.05 -47.35 10.51
C LEU A 606 -46.92 -48.45 9.43
N GLU A 607 -47.97 -49.25 9.21
CA GLU A 607 -48.02 -50.23 8.13
C GLU A 607 -48.05 -49.60 6.72
N ARG A 608 -48.40 -48.32 6.60
CA ARG A 608 -48.32 -47.56 5.34
C ARG A 608 -46.96 -46.91 5.11
N VAL A 609 -46.06 -46.93 6.09
CA VAL A 609 -44.69 -46.42 5.96
C VAL A 609 -43.79 -47.47 5.30
N GLU A 610 -42.81 -47.03 4.51
CA GLU A 610 -41.75 -47.87 3.92
C GLU A 610 -40.94 -48.61 5.02
N GLU A 611 -40.33 -49.75 4.71
CA GLU A 611 -39.71 -50.62 5.73
C GLU A 611 -38.55 -49.94 6.48
N ASP A 612 -37.64 -49.31 5.74
CA ASP A 612 -36.44 -48.65 6.29
C ASP A 612 -36.80 -47.47 7.20
N ASP A 613 -37.84 -46.71 6.83
CA ASP A 613 -38.26 -45.52 7.55
C ASP A 613 -39.00 -45.85 8.86
N ARG A 614 -39.73 -46.98 8.96
CA ARG A 614 -40.48 -47.37 10.19
C ARG A 614 -39.64 -47.35 11.46
N ALA A 615 -38.44 -47.91 11.40
CA ALA A 615 -37.52 -47.97 12.53
C ALA A 615 -37.09 -46.56 12.98
N ARG A 616 -36.86 -45.65 12.01
CA ARG A 616 -36.55 -44.24 12.28
C ARG A 616 -37.71 -43.51 12.95
N ILE A 617 -38.95 -43.73 12.50
CA ILE A 617 -40.15 -43.12 13.14
C ILE A 617 -40.25 -43.56 14.60
N LEU A 618 -40.19 -44.87 14.88
CA LEU A 618 -40.36 -45.39 16.23
C LEU A 618 -39.25 -44.90 17.18
N GLN A 619 -38.00 -44.82 16.70
CA GLN A 619 -36.91 -44.22 17.48
C GLN A 619 -37.10 -42.72 17.71
N ALA A 620 -37.56 -41.96 16.70
CA ALA A 620 -37.80 -40.53 16.84
C ALA A 620 -38.93 -40.23 17.84
N VAL A 621 -40.03 -40.99 17.82
CA VAL A 621 -41.13 -40.87 18.80
C VAL A 621 -40.64 -41.16 20.22
N GLU A 622 -39.87 -42.24 20.42
CA GLU A 622 -39.38 -42.62 21.74
C GLU A 622 -38.31 -41.65 22.30
N GLN A 623 -37.46 -41.08 21.44
CA GLN A 623 -36.53 -40.04 21.83
C GLN A 623 -37.26 -38.73 22.17
N ALA A 624 -38.19 -38.30 21.32
CA ALA A 624 -39.02 -37.11 21.55
C ALA A 624 -39.84 -37.22 22.85
N ALA A 625 -40.34 -38.41 23.18
CA ALA A 625 -41.07 -38.66 24.43
C ALA A 625 -40.17 -38.41 25.65
N ARG A 626 -38.99 -39.03 25.68
CA ARG A 626 -38.03 -38.94 26.82
C ARG A 626 -37.47 -37.54 27.02
N GLN A 627 -37.34 -36.77 25.94
CA GLN A 627 -36.78 -35.41 25.96
C GLN A 627 -37.85 -34.32 26.07
N PHE A 628 -39.14 -34.68 26.00
CA PHE A 628 -40.27 -33.75 25.82
C PHE A 628 -40.01 -32.77 24.65
N ALA A 629 -39.56 -33.32 23.51
CA ALA A 629 -39.12 -32.56 22.35
C ALA A 629 -40.15 -32.61 21.19
N PRO A 630 -40.12 -31.62 20.27
CA PRO A 630 -40.90 -31.65 19.03
C PRO A 630 -40.55 -32.88 18.18
N LEU A 631 -41.59 -33.58 17.71
CA LEU A 631 -41.48 -34.67 16.76
C LEU A 631 -41.51 -34.09 15.35
N ILE A 632 -40.34 -33.94 14.73
CA ILE A 632 -40.18 -33.41 13.36
C ILE A 632 -39.42 -34.43 12.53
N LEU A 633 -40.03 -34.93 11.45
CA LEU A 633 -39.42 -35.93 10.57
C LEU A 633 -40.07 -35.96 9.19
N GLU A 634 -39.31 -36.45 8.20
CA GLU A 634 -39.82 -36.86 6.89
C GLU A 634 -39.72 -38.38 6.75
N PHE A 635 -40.71 -39.00 6.10
CA PHE A 635 -40.73 -40.44 5.81
C PHE A 635 -41.48 -40.74 4.52
N ARG A 636 -41.19 -41.90 3.94
CA ARG A 636 -41.80 -42.43 2.72
C ARG A 636 -43.01 -43.30 3.05
N LEU A 637 -44.10 -43.09 2.32
CA LEU A 637 -45.23 -44.02 2.30
C LEU A 637 -45.04 -45.09 1.21
N ARG A 638 -45.47 -46.32 1.51
CA ARG A 638 -45.61 -47.41 0.54
C ARG A 638 -46.70 -47.06 -0.46
N ALA A 639 -46.32 -46.90 -1.72
CA ALA A 639 -47.27 -46.82 -2.82
C ALA A 639 -47.57 -48.22 -3.37
N GLU A 640 -48.77 -48.43 -3.90
CA GLU A 640 -49.13 -49.63 -4.69
C GLU A 640 -48.59 -49.56 -6.13
N GLY A 641 -47.49 -48.84 -6.35
CA GLY A 641 -46.91 -48.55 -7.66
C GLY A 641 -45.57 -47.80 -7.59
N THR A 642 -45.02 -47.46 -8.75
CA THR A 642 -43.69 -46.83 -8.88
C THR A 642 -43.69 -45.36 -8.49
N GLY A 643 -43.51 -45.07 -7.21
CA GLY A 643 -43.30 -43.71 -6.67
C GLY A 643 -43.75 -43.58 -5.22
N GLY A 644 -42.82 -43.74 -4.27
CA GLY A 644 -43.11 -43.50 -2.85
C GLY A 644 -43.33 -42.02 -2.57
N ARG A 645 -44.45 -41.67 -1.92
CA ARG A 645 -44.74 -40.28 -1.50
C ARG A 645 -43.90 -39.91 -0.28
N TRP A 646 -43.38 -38.70 -0.26
CA TRP A 646 -42.71 -38.14 0.91
C TRP A 646 -43.71 -37.36 1.77
N VAL A 647 -43.87 -37.78 3.03
CA VAL A 647 -44.71 -37.10 4.01
C VAL A 647 -43.84 -36.50 5.09
N ARG A 648 -44.06 -35.21 5.37
CA ARG A 648 -43.46 -34.49 6.49
C ARG A 648 -44.43 -34.46 7.67
N SER A 649 -43.89 -34.70 8.86
CA SER A 649 -44.57 -34.67 10.14
C SER A 649 -43.91 -33.61 11.02
N GLN A 650 -44.71 -32.74 11.66
CA GLN A 650 -44.24 -31.76 12.62
C GLN A 650 -45.24 -31.62 13.77
N ALA A 651 -44.84 -32.00 14.98
CA ALA A 651 -45.68 -31.93 16.17
C ALA A 651 -44.93 -31.46 17.42
N HIS A 652 -45.56 -30.63 18.25
CA HIS A 652 -44.97 -30.06 19.46
C HIS A 652 -45.63 -30.66 20.71
N PRO A 653 -44.85 -31.11 21.70
CA PRO A 653 -45.39 -31.64 22.96
C PRO A 653 -45.93 -30.49 23.81
N TYR A 654 -47.09 -30.70 24.44
CA TYR A 654 -47.74 -29.68 25.27
C TYR A 654 -48.30 -30.21 26.60
N SER A 655 -48.36 -31.53 26.80
CA SER A 655 -48.60 -32.14 28.12
C SER A 655 -47.81 -33.44 28.29
N ALA A 656 -47.27 -33.63 29.49
CA ALA A 656 -46.71 -34.89 29.96
C ALA A 656 -47.32 -35.24 31.33
N GLU A 657 -48.18 -36.26 31.36
CA GLU A 657 -48.91 -36.69 32.55
C GLU A 657 -48.60 -38.15 32.84
N ALA A 658 -48.12 -38.44 34.07
CA ALA A 658 -47.85 -39.80 34.56
C ALA A 658 -46.96 -40.68 33.63
N GLY A 659 -46.09 -40.07 32.82
CA GLY A 659 -45.22 -40.77 31.86
C GLY A 659 -45.83 -40.97 30.46
N ALA A 660 -47.08 -40.54 30.24
CA ALA A 660 -47.63 -40.35 28.91
C ALA A 660 -47.24 -38.95 28.36
N VAL A 661 -46.90 -38.84 27.08
CA VAL A 661 -46.56 -37.58 26.40
C VAL A 661 -47.55 -37.34 25.26
N THR A 662 -48.08 -36.11 25.18
CA THR A 662 -49.02 -35.70 24.13
C THR A 662 -48.45 -34.55 23.29
N TRP A 663 -48.39 -34.76 21.98
CA TRP A 663 -48.04 -33.75 20.98
C TRP A 663 -49.27 -33.27 20.23
N SER A 664 -49.22 -32.03 19.73
CA SER A 664 -50.14 -31.48 18.72
C SER A 664 -49.34 -31.04 17.50
N GLY A 665 -49.77 -31.42 16.30
CA GLY A 665 -48.97 -31.27 15.08
C GLY A 665 -49.74 -31.52 13.81
N TYR A 666 -49.04 -31.78 12.71
CA TYR A 666 -49.65 -32.04 11.40
C TYR A 666 -48.78 -32.93 10.49
N TRP A 667 -49.43 -33.54 9.49
CA TRP A 667 -48.81 -34.23 8.35
C TRP A 667 -49.11 -33.52 7.02
N VAL A 668 -48.15 -33.50 6.10
CA VAL A 668 -48.29 -32.90 4.75
C VAL A 668 -47.43 -33.65 3.72
N ASP A 669 -47.90 -33.77 2.47
CA ASP A 669 -47.10 -34.30 1.35
C ASP A 669 -46.11 -33.23 0.86
N VAL A 670 -44.85 -33.60 0.63
CA VAL A 670 -43.77 -32.68 0.21
C VAL A 670 -43.11 -33.11 -1.11
N SER A 671 -43.70 -34.07 -1.83
CA SER A 671 -43.07 -34.75 -2.97
C SER A 671 -42.73 -33.82 -4.14
N GLU A 672 -43.63 -32.92 -4.54
CA GLU A 672 -43.40 -31.98 -5.65
C GLU A 672 -42.44 -30.85 -5.26
N ALA A 673 -42.62 -30.28 -4.06
CA ALA A 673 -41.81 -29.17 -3.56
C ALA A 673 -40.31 -29.49 -3.51
N ARG A 674 -39.96 -30.76 -3.23
CA ARG A 674 -38.57 -31.23 -3.21
C ARG A 674 -37.90 -31.18 -4.59
N ALA A 675 -38.60 -31.68 -5.62
CA ALA A 675 -38.06 -31.72 -6.98
C ALA A 675 -37.84 -30.31 -7.57
N GLN A 676 -38.70 -29.35 -7.22
CA GLN A 676 -38.54 -27.95 -7.64
C GLN A 676 -37.37 -27.25 -6.91
N ALA A 677 -37.13 -27.59 -5.64
CA ALA A 677 -36.04 -27.01 -4.85
C ALA A 677 -34.65 -27.42 -5.39
N ASP A 678 -34.44 -28.69 -5.71
CA ASP A 678 -33.15 -29.20 -6.19
C ASP A 678 -32.74 -28.54 -7.54
N ALA A 679 -33.70 -28.34 -8.44
CA ALA A 679 -33.48 -27.66 -9.72
C ALA A 679 -33.12 -26.16 -9.56
N LEU A 680 -33.76 -25.48 -8.59
CA LEU A 680 -33.51 -24.06 -8.31
C LEU A 680 -32.12 -23.82 -7.73
N VAL A 681 -31.62 -24.74 -6.88
CA VAL A 681 -30.27 -24.66 -6.30
C VAL A 681 -29.18 -24.72 -7.38
N ALA A 682 -29.33 -25.62 -8.37
CA ALA A 682 -28.35 -25.76 -9.45
C ALA A 682 -28.22 -24.49 -10.31
N ALA A 683 -29.35 -23.93 -10.77
CA ALA A 683 -29.35 -22.72 -11.59
C ALA A 683 -28.84 -21.48 -10.85
N LYS A 684 -29.06 -21.41 -9.53
CA LYS A 684 -28.56 -20.32 -8.68
C LYS A 684 -27.03 -20.31 -8.59
N ALA A 685 -26.40 -21.47 -8.40
CA ALA A 685 -24.95 -21.56 -8.19
C ALA A 685 -24.13 -21.07 -9.40
N GLU A 686 -24.58 -21.33 -10.62
CA GLU A 686 -23.91 -20.87 -11.85
C GLU A 686 -23.94 -19.33 -11.97
N ALA A 687 -25.08 -18.71 -11.65
CA ALA A 687 -25.23 -17.26 -11.66
C ALA A 687 -24.37 -16.57 -10.58
N GLU A 688 -24.30 -17.13 -9.38
CA GLU A 688 -23.46 -16.60 -8.28
C GLU A 688 -21.97 -16.66 -8.64
N GLN A 689 -21.50 -17.74 -9.27
CA GLN A 689 -20.09 -17.89 -9.68
C GLN A 689 -19.67 -16.85 -10.74
N ALA A 690 -20.56 -16.53 -11.69
CA ALA A 690 -20.30 -15.48 -12.68
C ALA A 690 -20.26 -14.06 -12.07
N ALA A 691 -21.15 -13.78 -11.11
CA ALA A 691 -21.19 -12.50 -10.39
C ALA A 691 -19.94 -12.29 -9.52
N GLU A 692 -19.49 -13.33 -8.81
CA GLU A 692 -18.27 -13.28 -8.00
C GLU A 692 -17.02 -12.98 -8.85
N ALA A 693 -16.90 -13.61 -10.02
CA ALA A 693 -15.80 -13.38 -10.96
C ALA A 693 -15.73 -11.92 -11.44
N LYS A 694 -16.89 -11.33 -11.81
CA LYS A 694 -17.01 -9.91 -12.19
C LYS A 694 -16.56 -8.97 -11.06
N SER A 695 -17.05 -9.23 -9.85
CA SER A 695 -16.75 -8.41 -8.66
C SER A 695 -15.27 -8.48 -8.27
N ARG A 696 -14.67 -9.69 -8.28
CA ARG A 696 -13.25 -9.91 -7.99
C ARG A 696 -12.31 -9.23 -9.01
N PHE A 697 -12.68 -9.23 -10.29
CA PHE A 697 -11.91 -8.53 -11.33
C PHE A 697 -11.84 -7.02 -11.07
N LEU A 698 -13.00 -6.39 -10.78
CA LEU A 698 -13.06 -4.95 -10.50
C LEU A 698 -12.33 -4.59 -9.19
N ALA A 699 -12.46 -5.41 -8.14
CA ALA A 699 -11.72 -5.24 -6.89
C ALA A 699 -10.19 -5.27 -7.09
N THR A 700 -9.69 -6.22 -7.89
CA THR A 700 -8.25 -6.33 -8.21
C THR A 700 -7.78 -5.14 -9.03
N MET A 701 -8.47 -4.81 -10.13
CA MET A 701 -8.13 -3.67 -10.99
C MET A 701 -8.11 -2.34 -10.22
N SER A 702 -8.99 -2.16 -9.25
CA SER A 702 -8.97 -0.96 -8.39
C SER A 702 -7.73 -0.92 -7.49
N HIS A 703 -7.30 -2.03 -6.90
CA HIS A 703 -6.07 -2.04 -6.10
C HIS A 703 -4.80 -1.80 -6.94
N GLU A 704 -4.74 -2.38 -8.14
CA GLU A 704 -3.63 -2.22 -9.09
C GLU A 704 -3.56 -0.79 -9.69
N ILE A 705 -4.66 -0.06 -9.79
CA ILE A 705 -4.68 1.34 -10.25
C ILE A 705 -4.53 2.32 -9.07
N ARG A 706 -5.13 2.07 -7.91
CA ARG A 706 -5.07 2.97 -6.74
C ARG A 706 -3.63 3.10 -6.22
N THR A 707 -2.86 2.01 -6.18
CA THR A 707 -1.47 2.01 -5.71
C THR A 707 -0.56 2.98 -6.49
N PRO A 708 -0.42 2.88 -7.84
CA PRO A 708 0.35 3.85 -8.62
C PRO A 708 -0.26 5.26 -8.62
N MET A 709 -1.59 5.41 -8.56
CA MET A 709 -2.22 6.74 -8.45
C MET A 709 -1.87 7.44 -7.13
N SER A 710 -1.80 6.72 -6.00
CA SER A 710 -1.29 7.26 -4.73
C SER A 710 0.20 7.61 -4.81
N GLY A 711 1.00 6.83 -5.56
CA GLY A 711 2.40 7.17 -5.84
C GLY A 711 2.55 8.45 -6.64
N VAL A 712 1.75 8.62 -7.71
CA VAL A 712 1.71 9.84 -8.53
C VAL A 712 1.28 11.05 -7.69
N LEU A 713 0.22 10.93 -6.88
CA LEU A 713 -0.21 11.99 -5.97
C LEU A 713 0.88 12.37 -4.97
N GLY A 714 1.57 11.40 -4.36
CA GLY A 714 2.71 11.69 -3.47
C GLY A 714 3.90 12.36 -4.18
N MET A 715 4.15 12.03 -5.45
CA MET A 715 5.17 12.72 -6.26
C MET A 715 4.76 14.14 -6.66
N LEU A 716 3.47 14.37 -6.93
CA LEU A 716 2.90 15.72 -7.15
C LEU A 716 2.97 16.55 -5.86
N GLU A 717 2.66 15.97 -4.70
CA GLU A 717 2.75 16.61 -3.39
C GLU A 717 4.21 16.98 -3.05
N VAL A 718 5.18 16.11 -3.34
CA VAL A 718 6.62 16.43 -3.20
C VAL A 718 7.04 17.55 -4.15
N LEU A 719 6.55 17.58 -5.39
CA LEU A 719 6.81 18.67 -6.35
C LEU A 719 6.15 19.98 -5.91
N ALA A 720 4.95 19.96 -5.32
CA ALA A 720 4.26 21.14 -4.80
C ALA A 720 5.04 21.85 -3.67
N HIS A 721 5.84 21.09 -2.92
CA HIS A 721 6.73 21.59 -1.88
C HIS A 721 8.15 21.93 -2.39
N SER A 722 8.40 21.82 -3.70
CA SER A 722 9.64 22.23 -4.36
C SER A 722 9.52 23.67 -4.92
N PRO A 723 10.64 24.38 -5.22
CA PRO A 723 10.59 25.74 -5.76
C PRO A 723 10.15 25.73 -7.23
N LEU A 724 8.83 25.89 -7.46
CA LEU A 724 8.19 25.97 -8.77
C LEU A 724 7.86 27.41 -9.19
N ASP A 725 7.84 27.67 -10.50
CA ASP A 725 7.31 28.93 -11.06
C ASP A 725 5.76 28.93 -11.17
N ALA A 726 5.16 30.08 -11.48
CA ALA A 726 3.71 30.26 -11.50
C ALA A 726 2.98 29.43 -12.58
N GLU A 727 3.64 29.14 -13.72
CA GLU A 727 3.07 28.28 -14.77
C GLU A 727 3.25 26.80 -14.40
N GLN A 728 4.38 26.44 -13.78
CA GLN A 728 4.60 25.11 -13.20
C GLN A 728 3.58 24.79 -12.10
N GLN A 729 3.29 25.73 -11.20
CA GLN A 729 2.24 25.57 -10.17
C GLN A 729 0.85 25.38 -10.79
N ARG A 730 0.52 26.16 -11.83
CA ARG A 730 -0.74 26.04 -12.57
C ARG A 730 -0.87 24.69 -13.28
N ILE A 731 0.22 24.20 -13.88
CA ILE A 731 0.28 22.88 -14.52
C ILE A 731 0.16 21.77 -13.46
N LEU A 732 0.86 21.90 -12.33
CA LEU A 732 0.83 20.91 -11.25
C LEU A 732 -0.58 20.73 -10.69
N GLY A 733 -1.28 21.83 -10.39
CA GLY A 733 -2.67 21.79 -9.90
C GLY A 733 -3.62 21.11 -10.90
N VAL A 734 -3.47 21.35 -12.20
CA VAL A 734 -4.27 20.66 -13.24
C VAL A 734 -3.97 19.15 -13.29
N ILE A 735 -2.73 18.73 -13.05
CA ILE A 735 -2.36 17.31 -12.99
C ILE A 735 -2.87 16.67 -11.68
N GLU A 736 -2.82 17.39 -10.56
CA GLU A 736 -3.35 16.96 -9.27
C GLU A 736 -4.87 16.79 -9.32
N ASP A 737 -5.62 17.78 -9.83
CA ASP A 737 -7.06 17.68 -10.09
C ASP A 737 -7.40 16.49 -11.00
N SER A 738 -6.62 16.29 -12.06
CA SER A 738 -6.79 15.14 -12.98
C SER A 738 -6.56 13.80 -12.29
N ALA A 739 -5.54 13.71 -11.43
CA ALA A 739 -5.22 12.50 -10.68
C ALA A 739 -6.25 12.20 -9.58
N GLN A 740 -6.72 13.24 -8.87
CA GLN A 740 -7.79 13.17 -7.89
C GLN A 740 -9.10 12.71 -8.55
N MET A 741 -9.43 13.25 -9.74
CA MET A 741 -10.59 12.84 -10.53
C MET A 741 -10.50 11.37 -10.95
N LEU A 742 -9.37 10.92 -11.52
CA LEU A 742 -9.17 9.52 -11.91
C LEU A 742 -9.34 8.54 -10.73
N ARG A 743 -8.91 8.92 -9.52
CA ARG A 743 -9.15 8.12 -8.31
C ARG A 743 -10.65 8.04 -7.97
N GLN A 744 -11.37 9.16 -8.05
CA GLN A 744 -12.83 9.17 -7.81
C GLN A 744 -13.59 8.30 -8.82
N ILE A 745 -13.22 8.31 -10.11
CA ILE A 745 -13.83 7.43 -11.13
C ILE A 745 -13.67 5.95 -10.76
N LEU A 746 -12.50 5.57 -10.26
CA LEU A 746 -12.17 4.20 -9.87
C LEU A 746 -12.96 3.74 -8.62
N ASP A 747 -13.12 4.64 -7.65
CA ASP A 747 -13.86 4.39 -6.41
C ASP A 747 -15.38 4.34 -6.68
N ASP A 748 -15.92 5.22 -7.53
CA ASP A 748 -17.32 5.20 -8.01
C ASP A 748 -17.67 3.85 -8.68
N ILE A 749 -16.78 3.32 -9.55
CA ILE A 749 -17.00 2.05 -10.25
C ILE A 749 -17.01 0.86 -9.27
N LEU A 750 -16.15 0.88 -8.24
CA LEU A 750 -16.18 -0.13 -7.18
C LEU A 750 -17.49 -0.10 -6.40
N ASP A 751 -17.91 1.08 -5.94
CA ASP A 751 -19.13 1.21 -5.15
C ASP A 751 -20.36 0.83 -5.98
N TYR A 752 -20.45 1.23 -7.25
CA TYR A 752 -21.51 0.76 -8.14
C TYR A 752 -21.53 -0.78 -8.25
N SER A 753 -20.37 -1.43 -8.44
CA SER A 753 -20.31 -2.90 -8.52
C SER A 753 -20.69 -3.60 -7.20
N ARG A 754 -20.43 -2.97 -6.05
CA ARG A 754 -20.82 -3.50 -4.72
C ARG A 754 -22.31 -3.29 -4.44
N LEU A 755 -22.88 -2.17 -4.91
CA LEU A 755 -24.31 -1.89 -4.88
C LEU A 755 -25.11 -2.82 -5.81
N GLU A 756 -24.58 -3.11 -7.00
CA GLU A 756 -25.19 -4.03 -7.97
C GLU A 756 -25.27 -5.46 -7.41
N ALA A 757 -24.20 -5.94 -6.78
CA ALA A 757 -24.13 -7.28 -6.19
C ALA A 757 -24.82 -7.43 -4.81
N GLY A 758 -25.42 -6.36 -4.27
CA GLY A 758 -25.98 -6.38 -2.90
C GLY A 758 -24.92 -6.60 -1.79
N ALA A 759 -23.64 -6.45 -2.13
CA ALA A 759 -22.50 -6.69 -1.24
C ALA A 759 -22.12 -5.45 -0.41
N LEU A 760 -22.57 -4.26 -0.81
CA LEU A 760 -22.51 -3.07 0.04
C LEU A 760 -23.57 -3.22 1.15
N ARG A 761 -23.12 -3.22 2.40
CA ARG A 761 -23.97 -3.02 3.57
C ARG A 761 -23.81 -1.57 4.03
N LEU A 762 -24.89 -0.96 4.51
CA LEU A 762 -24.75 0.23 5.32
C LEU A 762 -24.32 -0.20 6.72
N GLU A 763 -23.41 0.56 7.30
CA GLU A 763 -23.06 0.46 8.72
C GLU A 763 -23.64 1.69 9.41
N PRO A 764 -24.95 1.71 9.73
CA PRO A 764 -25.55 2.79 10.49
C PRO A 764 -24.90 2.84 11.87
N VAL A 765 -24.38 4.01 12.20
CA VAL A 765 -23.77 4.33 13.48
C VAL A 765 -24.29 5.69 13.93
N PRO A 766 -24.20 6.02 15.23
CA PRO A 766 -24.44 7.36 15.71
C PRO A 766 -23.58 8.37 14.91
N GLN A 767 -24.21 9.29 14.17
CA GLN A 767 -23.50 10.26 13.33
C GLN A 767 -24.08 11.68 13.46
N PRO A 768 -23.31 12.67 13.94
CA PRO A 768 -23.75 14.06 13.99
C PRO A 768 -23.73 14.68 12.57
N LEU A 769 -24.90 15.03 12.05
CA LEU A 769 -25.07 15.44 10.66
C LEU A 769 -24.55 16.86 10.37
N ARG A 770 -24.76 17.80 11.30
CA ARG A 770 -24.38 19.22 11.10
C ARG A 770 -22.87 19.39 10.82
N PRO A 771 -21.94 18.82 11.62
CA PRO A 771 -20.50 18.87 11.32
C PRO A 771 -20.11 18.11 10.03
N LEU A 772 -20.83 17.04 9.68
CA LEU A 772 -20.63 16.28 8.44
C LEU A 772 -20.91 17.17 7.23
N LEU A 773 -22.08 17.80 7.17
CA LEU A 773 -22.47 18.70 6.06
C LEU A 773 -21.51 19.88 5.93
N GLU A 774 -21.24 20.59 7.02
CA GLU A 774 -20.31 21.72 7.00
C GLU A 774 -18.91 21.32 6.53
N SER A 775 -18.44 20.11 6.87
CA SER A 775 -17.12 19.64 6.42
C SER A 775 -17.04 19.43 4.91
N VAL A 776 -18.14 19.01 4.26
CA VAL A 776 -18.21 18.90 2.80
C VAL A 776 -18.21 20.29 2.15
N CYS A 777 -18.97 21.24 2.70
CA CYS A 777 -18.97 22.62 2.21
C CYS A 777 -17.62 23.32 2.39
N ARG A 778 -16.90 23.08 3.50
CA ARG A 778 -15.53 23.60 3.70
C ARG A 778 -14.55 23.09 2.64
N LEU A 779 -14.64 21.82 2.24
CA LEU A 779 -13.79 21.24 1.19
C LEU A 779 -14.07 21.87 -0.19
N LEU A 780 -15.34 22.07 -0.54
CA LEU A 780 -15.75 22.60 -1.85
C LEU A 780 -15.76 24.14 -1.93
N SER A 781 -15.61 24.85 -0.81
CA SER A 781 -15.60 26.32 -0.75
C SER A 781 -14.49 26.95 -1.61
N ALA A 782 -13.30 26.34 -1.67
CA ALA A 782 -12.21 26.83 -2.52
C ALA A 782 -12.54 26.71 -4.01
N GLN A 783 -13.20 25.62 -4.43
CA GLN A 783 -13.62 25.41 -5.82
C GLN A 783 -14.76 26.34 -6.23
N ALA A 784 -15.72 26.59 -5.33
CA ALA A 784 -16.77 27.60 -5.53
C ALA A 784 -16.16 29.02 -5.66
N SER A 785 -15.25 29.38 -4.75
CA SER A 785 -14.60 30.70 -4.75
C SER A 785 -13.72 30.92 -5.99
N ALA A 786 -13.00 29.91 -6.46
CA ALA A 786 -12.22 29.96 -7.70
C ALA A 786 -13.09 30.14 -8.97
N ARG A 787 -14.39 29.80 -8.89
CA ARG A 787 -15.40 30.05 -9.92
C ARG A 787 -16.22 31.32 -9.70
N GLY A 788 -15.95 32.09 -8.63
CA GLY A 788 -16.74 33.28 -8.28
C GLY A 788 -18.16 32.98 -7.80
N LEU A 789 -18.44 31.76 -7.34
CA LEU A 789 -19.76 31.34 -6.85
C LEU A 789 -19.90 31.56 -5.35
N ALA A 790 -21.06 32.06 -4.92
CA ALA A 790 -21.41 32.11 -3.50
C ALA A 790 -21.90 30.72 -3.03
N LEU A 791 -21.30 30.19 -1.96
CA LEU A 791 -21.69 28.90 -1.35
C LEU A 791 -22.35 29.12 0.00
N HIS A 792 -23.66 28.84 0.08
CA HIS A 792 -24.47 29.03 1.29
C HIS A 792 -24.84 27.69 1.94
N VAL A 793 -24.92 27.68 3.28
CA VAL A 793 -25.28 26.50 4.08
C VAL A 793 -26.31 26.90 5.13
N GLN A 794 -27.44 26.18 5.18
CA GLN A 794 -28.52 26.41 6.14
C GLN A 794 -28.97 25.06 6.72
N ILE A 795 -28.98 24.93 8.04
CA ILE A 795 -29.31 23.65 8.71
C ILE A 795 -30.25 23.94 9.87
N ASP A 796 -31.47 23.40 9.80
CA ASP A 796 -32.59 23.61 10.73
C ASP A 796 -32.15 23.51 12.21
N PRO A 797 -32.53 24.48 13.07
CA PRO A 797 -32.34 24.37 14.52
C PRO A 797 -33.04 23.17 15.18
N GLN A 798 -34.09 22.60 14.57
CA GLN A 798 -34.86 21.48 15.10
C GLN A 798 -34.23 20.09 14.84
N LEU A 799 -33.13 20.05 14.07
CA LEU A 799 -32.40 18.83 13.78
C LEU A 799 -31.83 18.19 15.06
N ALA A 800 -32.07 16.90 15.28
CA ALA A 800 -31.52 16.19 16.43
C ALA A 800 -29.97 16.14 16.40
N PRO A 801 -29.29 15.99 17.56
CA PRO A 801 -27.83 16.13 17.63
C PRO A 801 -27.04 15.14 16.78
N ALA A 802 -27.53 13.90 16.68
CA ALA A 802 -26.99 12.84 15.84
C ALA A 802 -28.08 11.82 15.49
N HIS A 803 -27.86 11.08 14.41
CA HIS A 803 -28.78 10.08 13.88
C HIS A 803 -28.03 8.80 13.53
N GLU A 804 -28.70 7.66 13.58
CA GLU A 804 -28.16 6.37 13.12
C GLU A 804 -28.07 6.35 11.59
N VAL A 805 -26.88 6.60 11.04
CA VAL A 805 -26.66 6.61 9.59
C VAL A 805 -25.20 6.34 9.23
N ASP A 806 -24.98 5.71 8.07
CA ASP A 806 -23.65 5.58 7.50
C ASP A 806 -23.13 6.97 7.05
N GLY A 807 -22.29 7.57 7.90
CA GLY A 807 -21.71 8.89 7.69
C GLY A 807 -20.72 8.98 6.51
N VAL A 808 -20.21 7.85 6.01
CA VAL A 808 -19.37 7.82 4.80
C VAL A 808 -20.25 7.91 3.56
N ARG A 809 -21.34 7.14 3.51
CA ARG A 809 -22.28 7.14 2.39
C ARG A 809 -23.13 8.40 2.30
N LEU A 810 -23.55 8.96 3.43
CA LEU A 810 -24.25 10.26 3.43
C LEU A 810 -23.32 11.39 2.96
N ARG A 811 -22.04 11.37 3.36
CA ARG A 811 -21.01 12.30 2.85
C ARG A 811 -20.82 12.18 1.34
N GLN A 812 -20.82 10.95 0.80
CA GLN A 812 -20.70 10.68 -0.64
C GLN A 812 -21.89 11.25 -1.43
N ILE A 813 -23.13 11.09 -0.94
CA ILE A 813 -24.33 11.71 -1.52
C ILE A 813 -24.17 13.24 -1.61
N VAL A 814 -23.84 13.88 -0.48
CA VAL A 814 -23.78 15.35 -0.38
C VAL A 814 -22.64 15.93 -1.21
N PHE A 815 -21.46 15.28 -1.22
CA PHE A 815 -20.34 15.69 -2.06
C PHE A 815 -20.69 15.61 -3.56
N ASN A 816 -21.33 14.51 -4.00
CA ASN A 816 -21.73 14.34 -5.39
C ASN A 816 -22.77 15.38 -5.84
N LEU A 817 -23.75 15.72 -4.99
CA LEU A 817 -24.74 16.74 -5.32
C LEU A 817 -24.10 18.15 -5.35
N LEU A 818 -23.31 18.50 -4.33
CA LEU A 818 -22.74 19.86 -4.21
C LEU A 818 -21.62 20.13 -5.24
N SER A 819 -20.82 19.11 -5.59
CA SER A 819 -19.82 19.19 -6.65
C SER A 819 -20.47 19.38 -8.03
N ASN A 820 -21.57 18.68 -8.33
CA ASN A 820 -22.31 18.89 -9.57
C ASN A 820 -22.91 20.30 -9.65
N ALA A 821 -23.50 20.81 -8.58
CA ALA A 821 -24.00 22.20 -8.52
C ALA A 821 -22.90 23.23 -8.85
N ILE A 822 -21.74 23.15 -8.17
CA ILE A 822 -20.58 24.03 -8.42
C ILE A 822 -20.03 23.85 -9.85
N LYS A 823 -20.13 22.65 -10.42
CA LYS A 823 -19.67 22.32 -11.77
C LYS A 823 -20.55 22.91 -12.88
N PHE A 824 -21.87 22.91 -12.71
CA PHE A 824 -22.84 23.34 -13.73
C PHE A 824 -23.39 24.77 -13.53
N THR A 825 -23.04 25.43 -12.42
CA THR A 825 -23.19 26.88 -12.25
C THR A 825 -21.96 27.63 -12.75
N SER A 826 -22.17 28.62 -13.62
CA SER A 826 -21.09 29.47 -14.17
C SER A 826 -20.96 30.81 -13.46
N GLN A 827 -22.08 31.35 -12.95
CA GLN A 827 -22.19 32.57 -12.14
C GLN A 827 -23.40 32.42 -11.21
N GLY A 828 -23.39 33.09 -10.04
CA GLY A 828 -24.50 33.07 -9.09
C GLY A 828 -24.17 32.30 -7.79
N GLU A 829 -25.14 31.56 -7.25
CA GLU A 829 -25.02 30.89 -5.96
C GLU A 829 -25.35 29.38 -6.00
N VAL A 830 -24.81 28.67 -5.01
CA VAL A 830 -25.12 27.29 -4.67
C VAL A 830 -25.46 27.22 -3.18
N ARG A 831 -26.55 26.53 -2.82
CA ARG A 831 -27.11 26.50 -1.48
C ARG A 831 -27.39 25.08 -1.02
N LEU A 832 -26.74 24.65 0.06
CA LEU A 832 -27.09 23.44 0.80
C LEU A 832 -28.08 23.80 1.92
N GLN A 833 -29.22 23.13 1.97
CA GLN A 833 -30.22 23.25 3.02
C GLN A 833 -30.49 21.86 3.65
N LEU A 834 -30.73 21.81 4.96
CA LEU A 834 -31.28 20.64 5.65
C LEU A 834 -32.44 21.10 6.53
N GLU A 835 -33.64 20.55 6.26
CA GLU A 835 -34.93 20.91 6.87
C GLU A 835 -35.53 19.70 7.61
N VAL A 836 -36.19 19.93 8.74
CA VAL A 836 -36.96 18.88 9.45
C VAL A 836 -38.41 18.92 8.98
N LEU A 837 -38.90 17.83 8.38
CA LEU A 837 -40.21 17.77 7.73
C LEU A 837 -41.39 17.59 8.72
N GLY A 838 -41.11 17.24 9.97
CA GLY A 838 -42.12 16.97 10.99
C GLY A 838 -41.51 16.44 12.29
N PRO A 839 -42.33 16.22 13.33
CA PRO A 839 -41.86 15.66 14.60
C PRO A 839 -41.34 14.23 14.43
N THR A 840 -40.41 13.85 15.29
CA THR A 840 -39.88 12.50 15.43
C THR A 840 -41.02 11.50 15.71
N ARG A 841 -41.00 10.38 14.99
CA ARG A 841 -42.07 9.37 14.95
C ARG A 841 -41.96 8.41 16.15
N GLU A 842 -42.99 7.60 16.39
CA GLU A 842 -43.05 6.66 17.52
C GLU A 842 -41.96 5.56 17.49
N ASP A 843 -41.37 5.32 16.31
CA ASP A 843 -40.22 4.42 16.08
C ASP A 843 -38.86 5.09 16.37
N GLY A 844 -38.84 6.38 16.69
CA GLY A 844 -37.62 7.17 16.91
C GLY A 844 -37.05 7.84 15.66
N ALA A 845 -37.68 7.70 14.49
CA ALA A 845 -37.19 8.30 13.25
C ALA A 845 -37.61 9.78 13.08
N GLN A 846 -36.63 10.66 12.85
CA GLN A 846 -36.84 12.05 12.49
C GLN A 846 -36.90 12.18 10.95
N PRO A 847 -37.98 12.72 10.36
CA PRO A 847 -38.09 12.90 8.91
C PRO A 847 -37.36 14.17 8.46
N LEU A 848 -36.40 14.01 7.55
CA LEU A 848 -35.47 15.06 7.09
C LEU A 848 -35.55 15.27 5.58
N CYS A 849 -35.33 16.51 5.13
CA CYS A 849 -35.09 16.84 3.73
C CYS A 849 -33.76 17.60 3.58
N LEU A 850 -32.78 16.97 2.94
CA LEU A 850 -31.56 17.63 2.50
C LEU A 850 -31.76 18.12 1.07
N SER A 851 -31.59 19.42 0.80
CA SER A 851 -31.64 19.93 -0.57
C SER A 851 -30.38 20.68 -0.97
N VAL A 852 -29.94 20.46 -2.22
CA VAL A 852 -28.88 21.23 -2.86
C VAL A 852 -29.52 21.99 -4.02
N THR A 853 -29.49 23.31 -3.95
CA THR A 853 -30.05 24.21 -4.97
C THR A 853 -28.93 24.98 -5.63
N ASP A 854 -28.98 25.15 -6.95
CA ASP A 854 -28.05 25.96 -7.72
C ASP A 854 -28.79 26.93 -8.67
N THR A 855 -28.10 27.98 -9.08
CA THR A 855 -28.57 28.94 -10.10
C THR A 855 -27.87 28.69 -11.45
N GLY A 856 -27.56 27.43 -11.77
CA GLY A 856 -26.79 27.04 -12.95
C GLY A 856 -27.60 26.96 -14.24
N MET A 857 -27.04 26.27 -15.24
CA MET A 857 -27.66 26.16 -16.57
C MET A 857 -29.02 25.44 -16.58
N GLY A 858 -29.36 24.71 -15.52
CA GLY A 858 -30.56 23.89 -15.43
C GLY A 858 -30.59 22.73 -16.43
N ILE A 859 -31.68 21.97 -16.42
CA ILE A 859 -31.81 20.70 -17.15
C ILE A 859 -33.12 20.66 -17.92
N ALA A 860 -33.09 20.12 -19.14
CA ALA A 860 -34.28 19.98 -19.97
C ALA A 860 -35.19 18.80 -19.49
N PRO A 861 -36.53 18.91 -19.56
CA PRO A 861 -37.45 17.92 -18.99
C PRO A 861 -37.36 16.50 -19.58
N ASP A 862 -36.92 16.37 -20.84
CA ASP A 862 -36.64 15.11 -21.52
C ASP A 862 -35.40 14.42 -20.95
N GLN A 863 -34.40 15.18 -20.50
CA GLN A 863 -33.15 14.65 -19.95
C GLN A 863 -33.31 14.18 -18.51
N LEU A 864 -34.19 14.81 -17.72
CA LEU A 864 -34.45 14.44 -16.31
C LEU A 864 -34.81 12.95 -16.12
N GLN A 865 -35.51 12.34 -17.08
CA GLN A 865 -35.91 10.92 -16.99
C GLN A 865 -34.73 9.94 -17.15
N HIS A 866 -33.60 10.40 -17.69
CA HIS A 866 -32.46 9.56 -18.04
C HIS A 866 -31.22 9.78 -17.15
N LEU A 867 -31.17 10.85 -16.35
CA LEU A 867 -30.02 11.17 -15.49
C LEU A 867 -29.69 10.13 -14.42
N PHE A 868 -30.70 9.41 -13.93
CA PHE A 868 -30.51 8.36 -12.92
C PHE A 868 -30.05 7.02 -13.51
N ALA A 869 -30.11 6.85 -14.84
CA ALA A 869 -29.64 5.63 -15.49
C ALA A 869 -28.09 5.62 -15.55
N PRO A 870 -27.41 4.58 -15.04
CA PRO A 870 -25.96 4.58 -14.89
C PRO A 870 -25.25 4.75 -16.25
N PHE A 871 -24.10 5.44 -16.23
CA PHE A 871 -23.31 5.83 -17.40
C PHE A 871 -23.99 6.83 -18.37
N THR A 872 -25.18 7.33 -18.07
CA THR A 872 -25.90 8.26 -18.97
C THR A 872 -25.44 9.70 -18.75
N GLN A 873 -24.67 10.24 -19.70
CA GLN A 873 -24.38 11.67 -19.78
C GLN A 873 -25.52 12.38 -20.55
N ALA A 874 -25.99 13.52 -20.03
CA ALA A 874 -26.98 14.35 -20.70
C ALA A 874 -26.49 14.81 -22.10
N GLY A 875 -27.38 14.77 -23.09
CA GLY A 875 -26.98 14.51 -24.49
C GLY A 875 -26.28 15.65 -25.22
N ALA A 876 -25.23 15.27 -25.98
CA ALA A 876 -24.69 15.85 -27.22
C ALA A 876 -24.30 17.34 -27.34
N TYR A 877 -24.87 18.27 -26.57
CA TYR A 877 -24.66 19.72 -26.74
C TYR A 877 -23.69 20.36 -25.74
N ILE A 878 -23.29 19.65 -24.67
CA ILE A 878 -22.35 20.13 -23.63
C ILE A 878 -20.92 19.61 -23.89
N GLN A 879 -20.54 19.41 -25.15
CA GLN A 879 -19.19 18.96 -25.52
C GLN A 879 -18.19 20.12 -25.65
N ARG A 880 -17.55 20.48 -24.52
CA ARG A 880 -16.12 20.82 -24.49
C ARG A 880 -15.50 20.83 -23.09
N ASP A 881 -16.16 21.42 -22.09
CA ASP A 881 -15.43 21.84 -20.88
C ASP A 881 -15.67 21.01 -19.59
N HIS A 882 -16.69 20.14 -19.52
CA HIS A 882 -17.20 19.62 -18.23
C HIS A 882 -17.54 18.11 -18.19
N GLY A 883 -16.59 17.24 -18.58
CA GLY A 883 -16.73 15.77 -18.50
C GLY A 883 -16.97 15.20 -17.07
N GLY A 884 -17.58 14.01 -16.97
CA GLY A 884 -17.84 13.30 -15.70
C GLY A 884 -18.50 11.93 -15.91
N THR A 885 -18.44 11.03 -14.93
CA THR A 885 -18.75 9.59 -15.12
C THR A 885 -20.20 9.25 -15.46
N GLY A 886 -21.17 10.09 -15.10
CA GLY A 886 -22.58 9.72 -15.10
C GLY A 886 -22.96 8.66 -14.05
N LEU A 887 -22.04 8.31 -13.12
CA LEU A 887 -22.30 7.34 -12.06
C LEU A 887 -22.74 8.00 -10.75
N GLY A 888 -22.11 9.11 -10.35
CA GLY A 888 -22.29 9.71 -9.03
C GLY A 888 -23.74 9.97 -8.61
N LEU A 889 -24.63 10.37 -9.54
CA LEU A 889 -26.05 10.57 -9.24
C LEU A 889 -26.82 9.25 -9.07
N SER A 890 -26.55 8.24 -9.91
CA SER A 890 -27.14 6.89 -9.77
C SER A 890 -26.69 6.19 -8.48
N ILE A 891 -25.44 6.40 -8.07
CA ILE A 891 -24.89 5.97 -6.78
C ILE A 891 -25.63 6.70 -5.65
N SER A 892 -25.76 8.03 -5.73
CA SER A 892 -26.48 8.81 -4.70
C SER A 892 -27.94 8.39 -4.53
N GLN A 893 -28.65 8.09 -5.63
CA GLN A 893 -30.03 7.60 -5.56
C GLN A 893 -30.11 6.22 -4.89
N ARG A 894 -29.21 5.29 -5.26
CA ARG A 894 -29.22 3.93 -4.72
C ARG A 894 -28.78 3.88 -3.25
N LEU A 895 -27.85 4.75 -2.84
CA LEU A 895 -27.51 4.93 -1.42
C LEU A 895 -28.67 5.54 -0.62
N ALA A 896 -29.39 6.55 -1.16
CA ALA A 896 -30.57 7.09 -0.51
C ALA A 896 -31.68 6.04 -0.34
N GLN A 897 -31.94 5.22 -1.36
CA GLN A 897 -32.88 4.09 -1.29
C GLN A 897 -32.50 3.04 -0.24
N MET A 898 -31.20 2.77 -0.06
CA MET A 898 -30.71 1.88 1.00
C MET A 898 -30.82 2.49 2.40
N MET A 899 -30.88 3.82 2.51
CA MET A 899 -31.20 4.57 3.74
C MET A 899 -32.72 4.79 3.93
N GLU A 900 -33.55 3.96 3.29
CA GLU A 900 -35.02 4.03 3.28
C GLU A 900 -35.59 5.41 2.84
N GLY A 901 -34.84 6.10 1.98
CA GLY A 901 -35.14 7.44 1.49
C GLY A 901 -35.32 7.56 -0.03
N GLU A 902 -35.57 8.80 -0.47
CA GLU A 902 -35.84 9.16 -1.85
C GLU A 902 -34.95 10.33 -2.29
N LEU A 903 -34.37 10.26 -3.49
CA LEU A 903 -33.70 11.40 -4.14
C LEU A 903 -34.53 11.85 -5.35
N THR A 904 -35.10 13.06 -5.28
CA THR A 904 -35.82 13.73 -6.38
C THR A 904 -35.03 14.91 -6.94
N LEU A 905 -35.22 15.19 -8.23
CA LEU A 905 -34.62 16.34 -8.93
C LEU A 905 -35.72 17.23 -9.52
N HIS A 906 -35.60 18.53 -9.28
CA HIS A 906 -36.44 19.58 -9.85
C HIS A 906 -35.53 20.58 -10.56
N SER A 907 -35.76 20.87 -11.84
CA SER A 907 -34.93 21.78 -12.61
C SER A 907 -35.69 22.38 -13.78
N THR A 908 -35.39 23.64 -14.09
CA THR A 908 -35.83 24.33 -15.30
C THR A 908 -34.59 24.83 -16.04
N LEU A 909 -34.54 24.59 -17.35
CA LEU A 909 -33.44 25.06 -18.19
C LEU A 909 -33.32 26.60 -18.12
N GLY A 910 -32.15 27.09 -17.68
CA GLY A 910 -31.87 28.51 -17.47
C GLY A 910 -32.17 29.06 -16.07
N GLU A 911 -32.82 28.29 -15.18
CA GLU A 911 -33.13 28.70 -13.79
C GLU A 911 -32.39 27.88 -12.71
N GLY A 912 -31.62 26.87 -13.11
CA GLY A 912 -30.82 26.02 -12.22
C GLY A 912 -31.48 24.70 -11.81
N THR A 913 -30.92 24.05 -10.79
CA THR A 913 -31.32 22.71 -10.33
C THR A 913 -31.48 22.65 -8.80
N ARG A 914 -32.54 22.01 -8.32
CA ARG A 914 -32.75 21.61 -6.93
C ARG A 914 -32.79 20.07 -6.83
N ALA A 915 -31.80 19.48 -6.19
CA ALA A 915 -31.85 18.10 -5.72
C ALA A 915 -32.41 18.06 -4.30
N GLU A 916 -33.31 17.11 -4.01
CA GLU A 916 -33.87 16.87 -2.68
C GLU A 916 -33.68 15.40 -2.30
N VAL A 917 -33.06 15.13 -1.15
CA VAL A 917 -32.91 13.81 -0.55
C VAL A 917 -33.75 13.77 0.72
N ARG A 918 -34.83 12.98 0.71
CA ARG A 918 -35.72 12.77 1.86
C ARG A 918 -35.28 11.50 2.59
N LEU A 919 -35.06 11.59 3.89
CA LEU A 919 -34.58 10.50 4.75
C LEU A 919 -35.43 10.41 6.02
N SER A 920 -35.55 9.22 6.61
CA SER A 920 -36.26 8.99 7.87
C SER A 920 -35.30 8.33 8.87
N LEU A 921 -34.37 9.12 9.42
CA LEU A 921 -33.26 8.59 10.21
C LEU A 921 -33.61 8.50 11.70
N VAL A 922 -33.30 7.37 12.34
CA VAL A 922 -33.49 7.17 13.79
C VAL A 922 -32.58 8.13 14.56
N GLU A 923 -33.12 8.83 15.56
CA GLU A 923 -32.31 9.64 16.48
C GLU A 923 -31.37 8.74 17.29
N ALA A 924 -30.09 9.10 17.33
CA ALA A 924 -29.10 8.33 18.10
C ALA A 924 -29.42 8.35 19.60
N GLY A 925 -29.15 7.23 20.28
CA GLY A 925 -29.46 7.08 21.70
C GLY A 925 -28.80 8.14 22.57
N SER A 926 -29.45 8.57 23.66
CA SER A 926 -28.95 9.72 24.44
C SER A 926 -27.56 9.50 25.06
N GLY A 927 -27.16 8.25 25.34
CA GLY A 927 -25.81 7.92 25.79
C GLY A 927 -24.79 7.90 24.64
N ASP A 928 -25.24 7.53 23.45
CA ASP A 928 -24.44 7.49 22.22
C ASP A 928 -24.18 8.91 21.70
N VAL A 929 -25.15 9.81 21.84
CA VAL A 929 -24.96 11.27 21.67
C VAL A 929 -23.96 11.81 22.69
N GLU A 930 -24.02 11.40 23.96
CA GLU A 930 -23.03 11.82 24.97
C GLU A 930 -21.62 11.27 24.66
N ALA A 931 -21.51 10.04 24.15
CA ALA A 931 -20.24 9.45 23.69
C ALA A 931 -19.69 10.15 22.44
N LEU A 932 -20.53 10.41 21.43
CA LEU A 932 -20.17 11.17 20.23
C LEU A 932 -19.70 12.58 20.56
N VAL A 933 -20.41 13.30 21.44
CA VAL A 933 -19.98 14.63 21.86
C VAL A 933 -18.62 14.55 22.55
N ALA A 934 -18.36 13.50 23.35
CA ALA A 934 -17.04 13.26 23.94
C ALA A 934 -15.95 12.87 22.91
N GLU A 935 -16.27 12.25 21.76
CA GLU A 935 -15.31 12.00 20.66
C GLU A 935 -15.10 13.22 19.76
N GLN A 936 -16.14 14.01 19.50
CA GLN A 936 -15.98 15.30 18.81
C GLN A 936 -15.17 16.28 19.68
N ASP A 937 -15.35 16.27 21.00
CA ASP A 937 -14.52 17.00 21.95
C ASP A 937 -13.14 16.33 22.18
N GLN A 938 -12.80 15.26 21.44
CA GLN A 938 -11.44 14.74 21.24
C GLN A 938 -10.82 15.13 19.88
N THR A 939 -11.57 15.79 18.99
CA THR A 939 -11.08 16.31 17.69
C THR A 939 -11.19 17.82 17.55
N ALA A 940 -11.87 18.51 18.48
CA ALA A 940 -11.94 19.97 18.51
C ALA A 940 -10.60 20.69 18.76
N LEU A 941 -10.57 22.01 18.50
CA LEU A 941 -9.50 22.92 18.93
C LEU A 941 -9.36 22.93 20.46
N LEU A 942 -8.15 23.15 20.99
CA LEU A 942 -7.97 23.29 22.44
C LEU A 942 -8.76 24.49 23.01
N PRO A 943 -9.12 24.48 24.30
CA PRO A 943 -9.70 25.63 24.99
C PRO A 943 -8.90 26.91 24.74
N ALA A 944 -9.58 28.05 24.59
CA ALA A 944 -8.94 29.32 24.18
C ALA A 944 -7.80 29.77 25.11
N ALA A 945 -7.84 29.38 26.40
CA ALA A 945 -6.76 29.62 27.36
C ALA A 945 -5.46 28.85 27.05
N LEU A 946 -5.56 27.66 26.43
CA LEU A 946 -4.41 26.79 26.13
C LEU A 946 -3.83 27.04 24.73
N ARG A 947 -4.61 27.61 23.79
CA ARG A 947 -4.15 28.03 22.45
C ARG A 947 -3.16 29.21 22.47
N GLY A 948 -2.87 29.79 23.63
CA GLY A 948 -1.80 30.77 23.81
C GLY A 948 -0.43 30.17 24.16
N ALA A 949 -0.36 28.87 24.49
CA ALA A 949 0.85 28.23 24.96
C ALA A 949 1.81 27.88 23.81
N ARG A 950 3.12 27.90 24.09
CA ARG A 950 4.20 27.62 23.14
C ARG A 950 4.78 26.23 23.37
N VAL A 951 4.67 25.36 22.36
CA VAL A 951 5.25 24.01 22.37
C VAL A 951 6.56 23.95 21.58
N LEU A 952 7.65 23.51 22.20
CA LEU A 952 8.87 23.11 21.47
C LEU A 952 8.72 21.65 21.03
N VAL A 953 9.04 21.31 19.79
CA VAL A 953 9.02 19.93 19.30
C VAL A 953 10.40 19.58 18.73
N ILE A 954 10.94 18.45 19.17
CA ILE A 954 12.25 17.91 18.77
C ILE A 954 12.01 16.57 18.09
N GLU A 955 12.33 16.46 16.80
CA GLU A 955 12.06 15.28 15.98
C GLU A 955 13.01 15.32 14.77
N ASP A 956 13.73 14.24 14.48
CA ASP A 956 14.78 14.24 13.45
C ASP A 956 14.26 13.99 12.03
N HIS A 957 13.17 13.25 11.87
CA HIS A 957 12.64 12.83 10.58
C HIS A 957 11.66 13.86 9.98
N PRO A 958 11.94 14.49 8.81
CA PRO A 958 11.11 15.57 8.26
C PRO A 958 9.62 15.23 8.09
N THR A 959 9.28 14.01 7.67
CA THR A 959 7.88 13.57 7.55
C THR A 959 7.16 13.54 8.90
N ASN A 960 7.86 13.19 9.98
CA ASN A 960 7.29 13.20 11.32
C ASN A 960 7.16 14.63 11.85
N GLN A 961 8.12 15.52 11.55
CA GLN A 961 8.03 16.95 11.84
C GLN A 961 6.77 17.55 11.18
N ALA A 962 6.59 17.35 9.87
CA ALA A 962 5.44 17.84 9.12
C ALA A 962 4.12 17.29 9.67
N MET A 963 4.05 15.99 9.93
CA MET A 963 2.86 15.34 10.48
C MET A 963 2.55 15.76 11.92
N MET A 964 3.56 16.09 12.75
CA MET A 964 3.37 16.65 14.09
C MET A 964 2.92 18.12 14.03
N ALA A 965 3.55 18.93 13.18
CA ALA A 965 3.18 20.32 12.95
C ALA A 965 1.72 20.43 12.48
N TRP A 966 1.29 19.59 11.52
CA TRP A 966 -0.10 19.50 11.10
C TRP A 966 -1.04 19.16 12.27
N ARG A 967 -0.72 18.16 13.10
CA ARG A 967 -1.55 17.82 14.28
C ARG A 967 -1.65 18.98 15.28
N LEU A 968 -0.56 19.70 15.54
CA LEU A 968 -0.56 20.87 16.42
C LEU A 968 -1.33 22.06 15.82
N GLN A 969 -1.30 22.24 14.49
CA GLN A 969 -2.14 23.20 13.77
C GLN A 969 -3.64 22.86 13.89
N GLN A 970 -4.03 21.59 13.70
CA GLN A 970 -5.43 21.16 13.85
C GLN A 970 -5.97 21.38 15.28
N LEU A 971 -5.11 21.33 16.30
CA LEU A 971 -5.46 21.64 17.70
C LEU A 971 -5.35 23.14 18.05
N GLY A 972 -4.81 23.96 17.14
CA GLY A 972 -4.66 25.41 17.29
C GLY A 972 -3.50 25.84 18.20
N VAL A 973 -2.41 25.08 18.26
CA VAL A 973 -1.31 25.26 19.22
C VAL A 973 -0.06 25.87 18.55
N PRO A 974 0.39 27.06 18.99
CA PRO A 974 1.68 27.63 18.61
C PRO A 974 2.85 26.69 18.97
N HIS A 975 3.69 26.37 18.00
CA HIS A 975 4.82 25.47 18.19
C HIS A 975 6.06 25.87 17.39
N VAL A 976 7.22 25.32 17.77
CA VAL A 976 8.51 25.49 17.11
C VAL A 976 9.14 24.11 16.92
N MET A 977 9.56 23.77 15.70
CA MET A 977 10.25 22.52 15.37
C MET A 977 11.77 22.69 15.44
N VAL A 978 12.48 21.66 15.90
CA VAL A 978 13.95 21.50 15.82
C VAL A 978 14.32 20.03 15.55
N GLY A 979 15.49 19.80 14.95
CA GLY A 979 15.89 18.48 14.43
C GLY A 979 16.63 17.56 15.42
N ASP A 980 17.16 18.09 16.52
CA ASP A 980 17.89 17.30 17.53
C ASP A 980 17.87 17.95 18.92
N GLY A 981 18.27 17.20 19.95
CA GLY A 981 18.26 17.67 21.33
C GLY A 981 19.19 18.87 21.60
N GLN A 982 20.27 19.07 20.84
CA GLN A 982 21.17 20.20 21.04
C GLN A 982 20.48 21.49 20.56
N GLN A 983 19.86 21.46 19.37
CA GLN A 983 19.01 22.55 18.89
C GLN A 983 17.88 22.87 19.88
N GLY A 984 17.34 21.86 20.58
CA GLY A 984 16.37 22.04 21.66
C GLY A 984 16.92 22.78 22.88
N LEU A 985 18.14 22.46 23.34
CA LEU A 985 18.81 23.18 24.43
C LEU A 985 19.15 24.62 24.03
N ASP A 986 19.59 24.82 22.79
CA ASP A 986 19.94 26.13 22.24
C ASP A 986 18.71 27.03 22.13
N ARG A 987 17.56 26.48 21.70
CA ARG A 987 16.26 27.19 21.74
C ARG A 987 15.88 27.59 23.16
N LEU A 988 15.99 26.66 24.11
CA LEU A 988 15.70 26.93 25.51
C LEU A 988 16.70 27.90 26.17
N ALA A 989 17.84 28.22 25.55
CA ALA A 989 18.74 29.28 26.00
C ALA A 989 18.28 30.70 25.60
N VAL A 990 17.42 30.82 24.57
CA VAL A 990 16.99 32.10 23.99
C VAL A 990 15.49 32.35 24.16
N GLU A 991 14.67 31.30 24.24
CA GLU A 991 13.21 31.36 24.20
C GLU A 991 12.54 30.58 25.33
N SER A 992 11.41 31.08 25.84
CA SER A 992 10.55 30.37 26.77
C SER A 992 9.45 29.58 26.05
N PHE A 993 9.22 28.36 26.52
CA PHE A 993 8.16 27.44 26.10
C PHE A 993 7.39 26.95 27.33
N ASP A 994 6.14 26.56 27.15
CA ASP A 994 5.27 26.02 28.21
C ASP A 994 5.35 24.49 28.29
N LEU A 995 5.75 23.85 27.18
CA LEU A 995 5.85 22.40 27.03
C LEU A 995 6.86 22.05 25.91
N VAL A 996 7.53 20.91 26.04
CA VAL A 996 8.35 20.31 24.98
C VAL A 996 7.75 18.95 24.58
N ILE A 997 7.92 18.53 23.33
CA ILE A 997 7.69 17.16 22.85
C ILE A 997 8.99 16.70 22.17
N THR A 998 9.55 15.55 22.49
CA THR A 998 10.81 15.06 21.87
C THR A 998 10.66 13.62 21.34
N ASP A 999 11.18 13.29 20.16
CA ASP A 999 11.57 11.90 19.92
C ASP A 999 12.72 11.56 20.88
N CYS A 1000 12.82 10.30 21.23
CA CYS A 1000 13.69 9.78 22.23
C CYS A 1000 15.01 9.24 21.62
N ARG A 1001 15.06 8.78 20.34
CA ARG A 1001 16.31 8.53 19.59
C ARG A 1001 16.32 9.53 18.44
N MET A 1002 17.33 10.39 18.46
CA MET A 1002 17.66 11.31 17.39
C MET A 1002 19.19 11.35 17.28
N PRO A 1003 19.78 11.71 16.13
CA PRO A 1003 21.21 11.96 16.02
C PRO A 1003 21.65 13.13 16.91
N VAL A 1004 22.97 13.27 17.08
CA VAL A 1004 23.65 14.31 17.90
C VAL A 1004 23.34 14.21 19.40
N LEU A 1005 22.11 14.48 19.83
CA LEU A 1005 21.68 14.43 21.22
C LEU A 1005 20.27 13.83 21.34
N ASP A 1006 20.19 12.65 21.94
CA ASP A 1006 18.96 11.90 22.16
C ASP A 1006 18.07 12.52 23.25
N GLY A 1007 16.79 12.11 23.32
CA GLY A 1007 15.83 12.64 24.31
C GLY A 1007 16.28 12.42 25.76
N PHE A 1008 17.03 11.33 25.99
CA PHE A 1008 17.65 11.02 27.27
C PHE A 1008 18.68 12.07 27.67
N GLY A 1009 19.62 12.38 26.77
CA GLY A 1009 20.67 13.38 26.95
C GLY A 1009 20.10 14.79 27.08
N PHE A 1010 19.25 15.20 26.13
CA PHE A 1010 18.53 16.48 26.13
C PHE A 1010 17.95 16.80 27.51
N THR A 1011 17.10 15.90 28.01
CA THR A 1011 16.37 16.15 29.25
C THR A 1011 17.28 16.06 30.47
N ARG A 1012 18.26 15.16 30.51
CA ARG A 1012 19.23 15.10 31.63
C ARG A 1012 19.96 16.43 31.78
N LEU A 1013 20.41 17.01 30.66
CA LEU A 1013 21.03 18.33 30.63
C LEU A 1013 20.05 19.45 30.99
N LEU A 1014 18.78 19.37 30.57
CA LEU A 1014 17.73 20.30 31.01
C LEU A 1014 17.50 20.24 32.53
N ARG A 1015 17.43 19.05 33.14
CA ARG A 1015 17.20 18.90 34.58
C ARG A 1015 18.42 19.32 35.40
N GLU A 1016 19.64 19.09 34.90
CA GLU A 1016 20.85 19.67 35.47
C GLU A 1016 20.86 21.19 35.39
N ARG A 1017 20.42 21.77 34.26
CA ARG A 1017 20.31 23.22 34.08
C ARG A 1017 19.29 23.81 35.05
N GLU A 1018 18.06 23.30 35.11
CA GLU A 1018 17.02 23.71 36.07
C GLU A 1018 17.54 23.66 37.52
N GLY A 1019 18.23 22.58 37.89
CA GLY A 1019 18.82 22.43 39.22
C GLY A 1019 19.98 23.39 39.53
N ARG A 1020 20.71 23.86 38.51
CA ARG A 1020 21.78 24.88 38.63
C ARG A 1020 21.25 26.31 38.61
N THR A 1021 20.17 26.59 37.87
CA THR A 1021 19.62 27.95 37.69
C THR A 1021 18.43 28.27 38.58
N GLY A 1022 17.86 27.28 39.28
CA GLY A 1022 16.64 27.45 40.08
C GLY A 1022 15.38 27.72 39.25
N GLN A 1023 15.41 27.39 37.95
CA GLN A 1023 14.27 27.64 37.06
C GLN A 1023 13.09 26.69 37.35
N PRO A 1024 11.84 27.15 37.17
CA PRO A 1024 10.66 26.30 37.30
C PRO A 1024 10.73 25.18 36.26
N ARG A 1025 10.26 23.99 36.67
CA ARG A 1025 10.39 22.77 35.89
C ARG A 1025 9.50 22.79 34.64
N LEU A 1026 10.11 22.65 33.47
CA LEU A 1026 9.41 22.56 32.19
C LEU A 1026 8.91 21.13 31.91
N THR A 1027 7.68 20.99 31.42
CA THR A 1027 7.12 19.71 30.96
C THR A 1027 7.76 19.29 29.64
N VAL A 1028 8.18 18.03 29.52
CA VAL A 1028 8.71 17.43 28.29
C VAL A 1028 8.00 16.09 28.00
N LEU A 1029 7.11 16.07 27.02
CA LEU A 1029 6.50 14.85 26.50
C LEU A 1029 7.45 14.21 25.48
N ALA A 1030 7.19 12.96 25.09
CA ALA A 1030 8.04 12.27 24.13
C ALA A 1030 7.38 11.07 23.45
N LEU A 1031 8.03 10.64 22.37
CA LEU A 1031 7.47 9.85 21.29
C LEU A 1031 8.36 8.64 21.00
N THR A 1032 7.76 7.49 20.69
CA THR A 1032 8.52 6.26 20.42
C THR A 1032 7.69 5.18 19.74
N ALA A 1033 8.34 4.30 18.96
CA ALA A 1033 7.69 3.26 18.15
C ALA A 1033 7.53 1.87 18.82
N SER A 1034 7.76 1.70 20.14
CA SER A 1034 7.42 0.44 20.82
C SER A 1034 7.23 0.59 22.34
N VAL A 1035 6.02 0.31 22.84
CA VAL A 1035 5.64 0.38 24.27
C VAL A 1035 6.05 -0.91 25.02
N LEU A 1036 7.32 -1.31 24.90
CA LEU A 1036 7.86 -2.44 25.66
C LEU A 1036 8.26 -2.03 27.07
N ASP A 1037 8.10 -2.93 28.04
CA ASP A 1037 8.38 -2.66 29.45
C ASP A 1037 9.81 -2.15 29.70
N ASP A 1038 10.82 -2.59 28.94
CA ASP A 1038 12.20 -2.14 29.16
C ASP A 1038 12.44 -0.70 28.69
N ASP A 1039 11.80 -0.32 27.60
CA ASP A 1039 11.72 1.07 27.19
C ASP A 1039 10.84 1.86 28.19
N ALA A 1040 9.86 1.22 28.84
CA ALA A 1040 9.26 1.71 30.07
C ALA A 1040 10.10 1.44 31.36
N ARG A 1041 11.39 1.02 31.28
CA ARG A 1041 12.30 0.66 32.40
C ARG A 1041 13.65 1.38 32.50
N ARG A 1042 14.33 1.86 31.45
CA ARG A 1042 15.72 2.39 31.58
C ARG A 1042 15.87 3.90 31.94
N CYS A 1043 14.77 4.57 32.35
CA CYS A 1043 14.47 5.85 31.67
C CYS A 1043 13.65 6.94 32.44
N ARG A 1044 12.67 6.67 33.36
CA ARG A 1044 12.07 7.64 34.36
C ARG A 1044 13.16 8.34 35.15
N GLU A 1045 14.21 7.55 35.40
CA GLU A 1045 15.54 7.92 35.83
C GLU A 1045 16.04 9.23 35.20
N ALA A 1046 15.97 9.34 33.88
CA ALA A 1046 16.45 10.48 33.10
C ALA A 1046 15.47 11.69 33.06
N GLY A 1047 14.25 11.56 33.60
CA GLY A 1047 13.49 12.69 34.14
C GLY A 1047 12.51 13.52 33.28
N MET A 1048 11.71 12.94 32.38
CA MET A 1048 10.56 13.63 31.76
C MET A 1048 9.19 12.86 31.76
N ASP A 1049 8.21 13.27 30.93
CA ASP A 1049 6.86 13.56 31.44
C ASP A 1049 5.56 12.73 31.07
N GLU A 1050 4.97 12.54 29.86
CA GLU A 1050 3.73 11.67 29.65
C GLU A 1050 3.78 10.35 28.80
N VAL A 1051 4.55 10.29 27.71
CA VAL A 1051 4.59 9.25 26.63
C VAL A 1051 3.38 9.12 25.70
N LEU A 1052 3.62 9.25 24.38
CA LEU A 1052 2.59 9.25 23.34
C LEU A 1052 3.04 8.46 22.09
N ALA A 1053 2.36 7.35 21.76
CA ALA A 1053 2.99 6.28 20.95
C ALA A 1053 3.03 6.60 19.46
N LYS A 1054 4.11 6.23 18.77
CA LYS A 1054 4.17 6.27 17.30
C LYS A 1054 3.54 4.98 16.75
N PRO A 1055 2.54 5.04 15.85
CA PRO A 1055 1.94 6.24 15.24
C PRO A 1055 0.97 6.98 16.17
N LEU A 1056 1.17 8.29 16.33
CA LEU A 1056 0.41 9.09 17.29
C LEU A 1056 -0.93 9.58 16.71
N SER A 1057 -2.04 9.33 17.41
CA SER A 1057 -3.35 9.87 17.01
C SER A 1057 -3.54 11.33 17.44
N LEU A 1058 -4.42 12.07 16.74
CA LEU A 1058 -4.78 13.44 17.11
C LEU A 1058 -5.46 13.50 18.48
N ALA A 1059 -6.35 12.53 18.78
CA ALA A 1059 -7.03 12.42 20.07
C ALA A 1059 -6.04 12.17 21.23
N THR A 1060 -5.06 11.27 21.03
CA THR A 1060 -4.00 11.01 22.01
C THR A 1060 -3.14 12.26 22.27
N LEU A 1061 -2.79 13.01 21.22
CA LEU A 1061 -2.07 14.27 21.36
C LEU A 1061 -2.92 15.36 22.06
N ARG A 1062 -4.20 15.51 21.70
CA ARG A 1062 -5.12 16.47 22.35
C ARG A 1062 -5.30 16.13 23.83
N ALA A 1063 -5.54 14.86 24.14
CA ALA A 1063 -5.65 14.38 25.50
C ALA A 1063 -4.41 14.77 26.31
N ALA A 1064 -3.21 14.59 25.75
CA ALA A 1064 -1.95 14.96 26.38
C ALA A 1064 -1.70 16.47 26.51
N LEU A 1065 -2.09 17.28 25.51
CA LEU A 1065 -1.92 18.74 25.57
C LEU A 1065 -2.92 19.39 26.54
N LEU A 1066 -4.16 18.90 26.59
CA LEU A 1066 -5.07 19.17 27.70
C LEU A 1066 -4.43 18.78 29.03
N ARG A 1067 -3.82 17.58 29.07
CA ARG A 1067 -3.16 17.05 30.26
C ARG A 1067 -1.94 17.84 30.71
N TRP A 1068 -1.30 18.64 29.87
CA TRP A 1068 0.04 19.20 30.16
C TRP A 1068 0.33 20.66 29.90
N LEU A 1069 -0.53 21.38 29.19
CA LEU A 1069 -0.38 22.83 29.09
C LEU A 1069 -0.88 23.51 30.39
N PRO A 1070 -0.13 24.47 30.96
CA PRO A 1070 -0.43 25.04 32.28
C PRO A 1070 -1.81 25.71 32.34
N GLN A 1071 -2.79 25.02 32.94
CA GLN A 1071 -4.02 25.66 33.38
C GLN A 1071 -3.69 26.67 34.49
N ALA A 1072 -3.92 27.95 34.22
CA ALA A 1072 -3.73 29.03 35.18
C ALA A 1072 -4.64 28.82 36.41
N GLN A 1073 -4.06 28.37 37.52
CA GLN A 1073 -4.79 28.05 38.74
C GLN A 1073 -5.47 29.31 39.30
N GLY A 1074 -6.79 29.22 39.54
CA GLY A 1074 -7.51 30.20 40.36
C GLY A 1074 -8.31 31.29 39.64
N GLN A 1075 -8.67 31.14 38.36
CA GLN A 1075 -9.67 32.02 37.71
C GLN A 1075 -10.94 31.27 37.31
N THR A 1076 -11.99 31.43 38.13
CA THR A 1076 -13.36 31.04 37.80
C THR A 1076 -13.92 32.01 36.77
N PHE A 1077 -13.82 31.67 35.48
CA PHE A 1077 -14.30 32.53 34.41
C PHE A 1077 -15.83 32.47 34.28
N ALA A 1078 -16.50 33.47 34.86
CA ALA A 1078 -17.74 33.97 34.29
C ALA A 1078 -17.47 34.54 32.89
N GLU A 1079 -18.47 34.54 32.01
CA GLU A 1079 -18.34 34.99 30.62
C GLU A 1079 -17.86 36.45 30.51
N PRO A 1080 -16.68 36.73 29.93
CA PRO A 1080 -16.28 38.09 29.61
C PRO A 1080 -16.94 38.49 28.29
N VAL A 1081 -17.90 39.42 28.37
CA VAL A 1081 -18.44 40.11 27.18
C VAL A 1081 -17.27 40.72 26.41
N VAL A 1082 -17.19 40.45 25.11
CA VAL A 1082 -16.12 40.96 24.26
C VAL A 1082 -16.40 42.42 23.89
N GLU A 1083 -15.97 43.35 24.73
CA GLU A 1083 -15.75 44.73 24.29
C GLU A 1083 -14.62 44.74 23.25
N ALA A 1084 -14.97 45.07 22.00
CA ALA A 1084 -14.00 45.21 20.93
C ALA A 1084 -13.15 46.46 21.14
N VAL A 1085 -11.88 46.27 21.50
CA VAL A 1085 -10.89 47.35 21.38
C VAL A 1085 -10.62 47.54 19.89
N ALA A 1086 -11.27 48.55 19.32
CA ALA A 1086 -10.99 49.01 17.97
C ALA A 1086 -9.52 49.45 17.86
N ASP A 1087 -8.86 49.00 16.80
CA ASP A 1087 -7.63 49.55 16.28
C ASP A 1087 -7.96 49.99 14.85
N ASP A 1088 -7.62 51.22 14.45
CA ASP A 1088 -8.20 51.87 13.27
C ASP A 1088 -7.69 51.21 11.97
N GLY A 1089 -8.46 50.26 11.43
CA GLY A 1089 -8.10 49.43 10.27
C GLY A 1089 -7.85 50.17 8.94
N MET A 1090 -7.91 51.50 8.93
CA MET A 1090 -7.55 52.36 7.80
C MET A 1090 -6.03 52.63 7.68
N ALA A 1091 -5.18 51.97 8.45
CA ALA A 1091 -3.72 52.06 8.35
C ALA A 1091 -3.09 50.78 7.78
N LEU A 1092 -2.09 50.93 6.91
CA LEU A 1092 -1.10 49.90 6.64
C LEU A 1092 -0.36 49.53 7.94
N PRO A 1093 -0.14 48.23 8.23
CA PRO A 1093 0.64 47.81 9.39
C PRO A 1093 2.09 48.31 9.28
N ASP A 1094 2.65 48.85 10.37
CA ASP A 1094 4.06 49.25 10.45
C ASP A 1094 4.99 48.03 10.28
N LEU A 1095 6.28 48.25 10.00
CA LEU A 1095 7.23 47.14 9.85
C LEU A 1095 7.29 46.24 11.09
N ALA A 1096 7.00 46.77 12.27
CA ALA A 1096 6.92 45.99 13.50
C ALA A 1096 5.62 45.17 13.65
N ALA A 1097 4.53 45.52 12.96
CA ALA A 1097 3.30 44.74 12.82
C ALA A 1097 3.38 43.73 11.67
N LEU A 1098 3.98 44.11 10.53
CA LEU A 1098 4.38 43.18 9.46
C LEU A 1098 5.41 42.17 9.96
N GLN A 1099 6.26 42.57 10.91
CA GLN A 1099 6.95 41.63 11.79
C GLN A 1099 5.87 40.86 12.54
N GLN A 1100 5.35 41.32 13.68
CA GLN A 1100 4.33 40.69 14.56
C GLN A 1100 3.32 39.67 13.98
N ARG A 1101 2.93 39.77 12.71
CA ARG A 1101 2.06 38.85 11.98
C ARG A 1101 2.76 37.64 11.30
N PHE A 1102 4.00 37.77 10.80
CA PHE A 1102 4.57 36.86 9.78
C PHE A 1102 5.82 36.04 10.18
N GLY A 1103 6.04 35.75 11.47
CA GLY A 1103 7.14 34.91 11.96
C GLY A 1103 8.57 35.46 11.83
N SER A 1104 8.82 36.36 10.88
CA SER A 1104 10.15 36.88 10.56
C SER A 1104 10.20 38.40 10.30
N ARG A 1105 11.23 39.08 10.85
CA ARG A 1105 11.61 40.45 10.45
C ARG A 1105 12.13 40.53 9.02
N ALA A 1106 12.94 39.58 8.57
CA ALA A 1106 13.46 39.58 7.20
C ALA A 1106 12.34 39.40 6.16
N VAL A 1107 11.30 38.61 6.50
CA VAL A 1107 10.08 38.46 5.70
C VAL A 1107 9.20 39.70 5.83
N ALA A 1108 9.15 40.38 6.97
CA ALA A 1108 8.48 41.68 7.08
C ALA A 1108 9.12 42.75 6.19
N GLU A 1109 10.46 42.78 6.13
CA GLU A 1109 11.23 43.67 5.25
C GLU A 1109 11.05 43.27 3.77
N GLN A 1110 11.08 41.98 3.44
CA GLN A 1110 10.82 41.47 2.10
C GLN A 1110 9.36 41.71 1.64
N LEU A 1111 8.37 41.55 2.52
CA LEU A 1111 6.95 41.81 2.23
C LEU A 1111 6.69 43.30 2.10
N ARG A 1112 7.34 44.15 2.94
CA ARG A 1112 7.37 45.60 2.76
C ARG A 1112 7.89 45.95 1.38
N ASP A 1113 9.09 45.48 1.03
CA ASP A 1113 9.75 45.86 -0.21
C ASP A 1113 8.99 45.36 -1.45
N SER A 1114 8.43 44.15 -1.38
CA SER A 1114 7.54 43.61 -2.42
C SER A 1114 6.25 44.42 -2.56
N LEU A 1115 5.62 44.84 -1.45
CA LEU A 1115 4.42 45.68 -1.47
C LEU A 1115 4.73 47.07 -2.05
N LEU A 1116 5.82 47.71 -1.61
CA LEU A 1116 6.25 49.01 -2.12
C LEU A 1116 6.50 48.97 -3.63
N GLN A 1117 7.19 47.93 -4.11
CA GLN A 1117 7.47 47.76 -5.54
C GLN A 1117 6.21 47.47 -6.36
N ALA A 1118 5.35 46.54 -5.92
CA ALA A 1118 4.12 46.20 -6.63
C ALA A 1118 3.09 47.34 -6.63
N SER A 1119 2.96 48.08 -5.52
CA SER A 1119 2.04 49.22 -5.42
C SER A 1119 2.47 50.45 -6.21
N ALA A 1120 3.77 50.66 -6.46
CA ALA A 1120 4.23 51.81 -7.23
C ALA A 1120 3.67 51.80 -8.67
N ASP A 1121 3.88 50.70 -9.39
CA ASP A 1121 3.45 50.55 -10.79
C ASP A 1121 1.92 50.47 -10.92
N ASP A 1122 1.25 49.77 -10.00
CA ASP A 1122 -0.21 49.64 -10.01
C ASP A 1122 -0.93 50.96 -9.74
N LEU A 1123 -0.48 51.75 -8.75
CA LEU A 1123 -1.12 53.02 -8.43
C LEU A 1123 -0.86 54.07 -9.53
N ALA A 1124 0.29 53.99 -10.20
CA ALA A 1124 0.54 54.75 -11.43
C ALA A 1124 -0.27 54.24 -12.64
N ALA A 1125 -0.67 52.97 -12.68
CA ALA A 1125 -1.59 52.43 -13.69
C ALA A 1125 -3.04 52.87 -13.43
N VAL A 1126 -3.52 52.82 -12.18
CA VAL A 1126 -4.84 53.38 -11.79
C VAL A 1126 -4.92 54.86 -12.14
N GLN A 1127 -3.90 55.67 -11.80
CA GLN A 1127 -3.90 57.10 -12.10
C GLN A 1127 -3.97 57.40 -13.61
N ARG A 1128 -3.29 56.60 -14.45
CA ARG A 1128 -3.38 56.72 -15.92
C ARG A 1128 -4.75 56.27 -16.46
N ALA A 1129 -5.32 55.19 -15.93
CA ALA A 1129 -6.65 54.72 -16.33
C ALA A 1129 -7.73 55.77 -16.00
N LEU A 1130 -7.69 56.37 -14.81
CA LEU A 1130 -8.59 57.45 -14.41
C LEU A 1130 -8.45 58.70 -15.31
N GLN A 1131 -7.22 59.07 -15.70
CA GLN A 1131 -6.98 60.17 -16.65
C GLN A 1131 -7.46 59.86 -18.08
N ALA A 1132 -7.43 58.59 -18.50
CA ALA A 1132 -7.97 58.12 -19.77
C ALA A 1132 -9.50 57.91 -19.76
N GLY A 1133 -10.14 57.99 -18.59
CA GLY A 1133 -11.56 57.71 -18.39
C GLY A 1133 -11.92 56.22 -18.34
N ASP A 1134 -10.92 55.33 -18.31
CA ASP A 1134 -11.10 53.87 -18.38
C ASP A 1134 -11.47 53.28 -17.01
N ARG A 1135 -12.78 53.09 -16.78
CA ARG A 1135 -13.32 52.42 -15.59
C ARG A 1135 -12.78 50.99 -15.43
N ALA A 1136 -12.63 50.25 -16.52
CA ALA A 1136 -12.30 48.83 -16.47
C ALA A 1136 -10.82 48.60 -16.11
N ALA A 1137 -9.91 49.37 -16.72
CA ALA A 1137 -8.50 49.35 -16.34
C ALA A 1137 -8.29 49.89 -14.91
N ALA A 1138 -9.02 50.94 -14.51
CA ALA A 1138 -8.97 51.44 -13.13
C ALA A 1138 -9.43 50.38 -12.12
N ALA A 1139 -10.53 49.66 -12.40
CA ALA A 1139 -11.02 48.57 -11.56
C ALA A 1139 -10.01 47.41 -11.47
N LEU A 1140 -9.45 46.97 -12.61
CA LEU A 1140 -8.49 45.86 -12.66
C LEU A 1140 -7.25 46.13 -11.80
N HIS A 1141 -6.63 47.31 -11.94
CA HIS A 1141 -5.44 47.66 -11.18
C HIS A 1141 -5.75 47.95 -9.70
N LEU A 1142 -6.91 48.53 -9.38
CA LEU A 1142 -7.34 48.76 -8.00
C LEU A 1142 -7.69 47.45 -7.27
N HIS A 1143 -8.25 46.46 -7.97
CA HIS A 1143 -8.55 45.14 -7.42
C HIS A 1143 -7.27 44.35 -7.11
N ARG A 1144 -6.26 44.41 -7.99
CA ARG A 1144 -4.93 43.84 -7.73
C ARG A 1144 -4.30 44.44 -6.46
N GLN A 1145 -4.46 45.74 -6.26
CA GLN A 1145 -4.05 46.41 -5.02
C GLN A 1145 -4.86 45.97 -3.81
N ALA A 1146 -6.18 45.78 -3.92
CA ALA A 1146 -7.00 45.23 -2.84
C ALA A 1146 -6.49 43.85 -2.37
N GLY A 1147 -6.11 42.98 -3.29
CA GLY A 1147 -5.48 41.69 -3.00
C GLY A 1147 -4.17 41.81 -2.22
N GLY A 1148 -3.26 42.67 -2.67
CA GLY A 1148 -1.98 42.94 -1.99
C GLY A 1148 -2.18 43.48 -0.55
N LEU A 1149 -3.13 44.41 -0.38
CA LEU A 1149 -3.50 44.97 0.93
C LEU A 1149 -4.11 43.91 1.86
N GLY A 1150 -4.94 43.03 1.33
CA GLY A 1150 -5.53 41.90 2.06
C GLY A 1150 -4.46 40.92 2.55
N ALA A 1151 -3.51 40.57 1.67
CA ALA A 1151 -2.41 39.65 1.97
C ALA A 1151 -1.52 40.14 3.13
N VAL A 1152 -1.15 41.43 3.15
CA VAL A 1152 -0.37 42.02 4.27
C VAL A 1152 -1.22 42.29 5.53
N GLY A 1153 -2.54 42.14 5.43
CA GLY A 1153 -3.45 42.22 6.57
C GLY A 1153 -4.14 43.57 6.80
N ALA A 1154 -4.03 44.52 5.87
CA ALA A 1154 -4.68 45.83 5.92
C ALA A 1154 -6.16 45.75 5.50
N GLY A 1155 -6.94 44.94 6.23
CA GLY A 1155 -8.25 44.43 5.81
C GLY A 1155 -9.28 45.50 5.44
N ALA A 1156 -9.35 46.63 6.16
CA ALA A 1156 -10.32 47.68 5.82
C ALA A 1156 -9.86 48.59 4.66
N LEU A 1157 -8.54 48.70 4.39
CA LEU A 1157 -8.05 49.32 3.15
C LEU A 1157 -8.31 48.41 1.95
N ALA A 1158 -8.15 47.09 2.08
CA ALA A 1158 -8.55 46.12 1.06
C ALA A 1158 -10.07 46.16 0.80
N GLY A 1159 -10.89 46.24 1.86
CA GLY A 1159 -12.33 46.42 1.76
C GLY A 1159 -12.74 47.73 1.08
N GLN A 1160 -12.08 48.84 1.38
CA GLN A 1160 -12.31 50.13 0.69
C GLN A 1160 -11.89 50.10 -0.78
N ALA A 1161 -10.79 49.42 -1.12
CA ALA A 1161 -10.39 49.20 -2.50
C ALA A 1161 -11.44 48.36 -3.27
N ASN A 1162 -11.90 47.24 -2.70
CA ASN A 1162 -12.94 46.40 -3.32
C ASN A 1162 -14.28 47.13 -3.48
N ALA A 1163 -14.75 47.88 -2.48
CA ALA A 1163 -15.98 48.68 -2.61
C ALA A 1163 -15.89 49.80 -3.66
N LEU A 1164 -14.67 50.25 -4.00
CA LEU A 1164 -14.42 51.15 -5.12
C LEU A 1164 -14.31 50.41 -6.46
N VAL A 1165 -13.79 49.17 -6.48
CA VAL A 1165 -13.78 48.29 -7.66
C VAL A 1165 -15.20 47.92 -8.09
N GLU A 1166 -16.05 47.50 -7.15
CA GLU A 1166 -17.46 47.18 -7.40
C GLU A 1166 -18.19 48.36 -8.06
N ARG A 1167 -18.00 49.58 -7.55
CA ARG A 1167 -18.59 50.79 -8.14
C ARG A 1167 -17.97 51.21 -9.47
N LEU A 1168 -16.69 50.91 -9.73
CA LEU A 1168 -16.08 51.08 -11.05
C LEU A 1168 -16.61 50.07 -12.09
N GLN A 1169 -17.05 48.90 -11.64
CA GLN A 1169 -17.62 47.84 -12.47
C GLN A 1169 -19.14 48.01 -12.69
N ASP A 1170 -19.84 48.72 -11.79
CA ASP A 1170 -21.25 49.06 -11.97
C ASP A 1170 -21.46 50.02 -13.16
N ALA A 1171 -22.17 49.53 -14.17
CA ALA A 1171 -22.48 50.26 -15.39
C ALA A 1171 -23.63 51.29 -15.23
N THR A 1172 -24.32 51.31 -14.08
CA THR A 1172 -25.50 52.17 -13.86
C THR A 1172 -25.14 53.57 -13.33
N GLU A 1173 -23.96 53.74 -12.73
CA GLU A 1173 -23.51 55.05 -12.21
C GLU A 1173 -23.19 55.99 -13.38
N THR A 1174 -24.08 56.96 -13.66
CA THR A 1174 -24.15 57.71 -14.92
C THR A 1174 -23.21 58.93 -15.02
N ASP A 1175 -22.57 59.33 -13.92
CA ASP A 1175 -21.47 60.31 -13.90
C ASP A 1175 -20.23 59.69 -13.23
N PRO A 1176 -19.11 59.46 -13.95
CA PRO A 1176 -17.89 58.92 -13.37
C PRO A 1176 -17.11 59.93 -12.49
N GLY A 1177 -17.40 61.24 -12.57
CA GLY A 1177 -16.62 62.28 -11.91
C GLY A 1177 -16.44 62.09 -10.39
N PRO A 1178 -17.53 61.93 -9.62
CA PRO A 1178 -17.46 61.69 -8.17
C PRO A 1178 -16.74 60.39 -7.80
N LEU A 1179 -16.91 59.33 -8.61
CA LEU A 1179 -16.26 58.04 -8.39
C LEU A 1179 -14.76 58.12 -8.65
N PHE A 1180 -14.34 58.69 -9.78
CA PHE A 1180 -12.93 58.89 -10.09
C PHE A 1180 -12.24 59.82 -9.08
N ALA A 1181 -12.92 60.82 -8.54
CA ALA A 1181 -12.43 61.62 -7.43
C ALA A 1181 -12.23 60.79 -6.15
N ALA A 1182 -13.17 59.89 -5.81
CA ALA A 1182 -13.06 59.00 -4.66
C ALA A 1182 -11.89 58.00 -4.80
N VAL A 1183 -11.72 57.40 -5.99
CA VAL A 1183 -10.59 56.50 -6.28
C VAL A 1183 -9.27 57.26 -6.23
N THR A 1184 -9.19 58.47 -6.80
CA THR A 1184 -7.99 59.32 -6.73
C THR A 1184 -7.63 59.66 -5.28
N ALA A 1185 -8.62 59.97 -4.44
CA ALA A 1185 -8.41 60.24 -3.02
C ALA A 1185 -7.96 59.00 -2.23
N PHE A 1186 -8.47 57.81 -2.57
CA PHE A 1186 -8.00 56.54 -1.99
C PHE A 1186 -6.55 56.25 -2.40
N VAL A 1187 -6.22 56.36 -3.69
CA VAL A 1187 -4.86 56.16 -4.20
C VAL A 1187 -3.87 57.12 -3.54
N ALA A 1188 -4.21 58.41 -3.43
CA ALA A 1188 -3.34 59.40 -2.77
C ALA A 1188 -3.12 59.09 -1.28
N ARG A 1189 -4.17 58.64 -0.57
CA ARG A 1189 -4.07 58.20 0.84
C ARG A 1189 -3.16 56.98 0.97
N LEU A 1190 -3.30 56.00 0.07
CA LEU A 1190 -2.48 54.79 0.07
C LEU A 1190 -1.02 55.09 -0.27
N GLN A 1191 -0.75 55.93 -1.28
CA GLN A 1191 0.60 56.42 -1.60
C GLN A 1191 1.27 57.09 -0.39
N GLN A 1192 0.53 57.91 0.37
CA GLN A 1192 1.06 58.52 1.61
C GLN A 1192 1.39 57.48 2.69
N GLN A 1193 0.62 56.40 2.82
CA GLN A 1193 0.90 55.34 3.80
C GLN A 1193 2.04 54.41 3.37
N LEU A 1194 2.16 54.11 2.07
CA LEU A 1194 3.32 53.39 1.52
C LEU A 1194 4.62 54.19 1.75
N GLN A 1195 4.60 55.51 1.57
CA GLN A 1195 5.73 56.38 1.92
C GLN A 1195 6.08 56.35 3.42
N ARG A 1196 5.10 56.21 4.32
CA ARG A 1196 5.34 56.00 5.77
C ARG A 1196 5.80 54.60 6.13
N LEU A 1197 5.63 53.63 5.23
CA LEU A 1197 6.07 52.25 5.41
C LEU A 1197 7.49 52.02 4.84
N ALA A 1198 7.93 52.90 3.94
CA ALA A 1198 9.27 52.94 3.35
C ALA A 1198 10.32 53.72 4.17
N HIS A 1199 9.93 54.29 5.32
CA HIS A 1199 10.75 55.11 6.21
C HIS A 1199 10.72 54.58 7.65
#